data_AF-A0A7R9IUS8-F1
#
_entry.id   AF-A0A7R9IUS8-F1
#
_cell.length_a   1.000
_cell.length_b   1.000
_cell.length_c   1.000
_cell.angle_alpha   90.00
_cell.angle_beta   90.00
_cell.angle_gamma   90.00
#
_symmetry.space_group_name_H-M   'P 1'
#
loop_
_entity.id
_entity.type
_entity.pdbx_description
1 polymer ?
#
loop_
_entity_poly.entity_id
_entity_poly.type
_entity_poly.pdbx_seq_one_letter_code
_entity_poly.pdbx_strand_id
1 'polypeptide(L)'
;MSLISIHGAYLSFSDAPLLDNTELHIEENERVCLVGRNGAGKSTLMKIINGEQPLDDGRIIYETDLVVARLQQDPPRNITGSVYDFVAEGVEEQAEHLKAYHAISHVVMEDPSDKNLNEMARLQSILDHQNLWQLESRIHDVLEQIGLQPDTELSSLSGGWLRKAALGRALVSNPRVLMLDEPTNHLDIETIDWLETFLKNFTGSIIFISHDRSFIRNMATRIVDLDRGKLVSWPGNYDLYLEGKEEALRVEEMQNAEFDRKLAQEEVWIRQGIKARRTRNEGRVRALKALRREHSERREVMGKANMQVGEASRSGKIVFELENVDYAVDGKVLVKDFSTQVQRGDKIALIGPNGCGKTTLLRLMLQQLKADHGRVHSGTKLEVAYFDQHRAELDPDRTVMDNLAEGKQEVLVNGKPRHVLGYLQDFLFHPKRAMTPVRALSGGERNRLLLARLFLRPSNLMILDEPTNDLDVETLELLEELIDGYQGTVLLVSHDRQFVDNTVTECWIFEGNGEIGTFVGGYHDAQQQRAAYRQHKAAAPAKATGNASKPAAEKGDAKRSVNKLSYNLARELEQLPQKLEQLEARIGELQAKMSHPDFFSQAHDQTQPVLDNLAQTEQELETAFARWEELESLKNGA
;
A
#
# COMPACT_ATOMS: atom_id res chain seq x y z
N MET A 1 21.76 -22.19 -12.19
CA MET A 1 22.95 -21.40 -12.57
C MET A 1 22.60 -19.92 -12.38
N SER A 2 23.57 -19.05 -12.12
CA SER A 2 23.31 -17.61 -11.98
C SER A 2 23.11 -16.99 -13.37
N LEU A 3 21.97 -16.33 -13.56
CA LEU A 3 21.67 -15.54 -14.77
C LEU A 3 22.45 -14.23 -14.77
N ILE A 4 22.54 -13.59 -13.60
CA ILE A 4 23.20 -12.30 -13.40
C ILE A 4 23.98 -12.35 -12.09
N SER A 5 25.24 -11.92 -12.14
CA SER A 5 26.14 -11.82 -10.98
C SER A 5 26.78 -10.44 -10.92
N ILE A 6 26.61 -9.76 -9.79
CA ILE A 6 27.22 -8.45 -9.49
C ILE A 6 28.29 -8.67 -8.43
N HIS A 7 29.49 -8.15 -8.68
CA HIS A 7 30.63 -8.25 -7.77
C HIS A 7 31.24 -6.90 -7.47
N GLY A 8 31.30 -6.55 -6.19
CA GLY A 8 31.94 -5.35 -5.67
C GLY A 8 31.40 -4.06 -6.29
N ALA A 9 30.09 -4.00 -6.55
CA ALA A 9 29.50 -2.85 -7.22
C ALA A 9 29.58 -1.60 -6.35
N TYR A 10 30.08 -0.52 -6.95
CA TYR A 10 30.16 0.80 -6.34
C TYR A 10 29.53 1.84 -7.28
N LEU A 11 28.67 2.69 -6.72
CA LEU A 11 28.08 3.81 -7.45
C LEU A 11 27.78 4.96 -6.48
N SER A 12 28.19 6.18 -6.84
CA SER A 12 27.87 7.38 -6.09
C SER A 12 27.48 8.57 -6.97
N PHE A 13 26.30 9.16 -6.73
CA PHE A 13 25.91 10.43 -7.36
C PHE A 13 26.16 11.66 -6.45
N SER A 14 26.47 11.46 -5.17
CA SER A 14 26.60 12.53 -4.17
C SER A 14 27.67 12.19 -3.12
N ASP A 15 27.67 12.87 -1.96
CA ASP A 15 28.62 12.59 -0.87
C ASP A 15 28.51 11.16 -0.32
N ALA A 16 27.34 10.51 -0.44
CA ALA A 16 27.12 9.14 0.01
C ALA A 16 26.91 8.16 -1.15
N PRO A 17 27.60 7.01 -1.18
CA PRO A 17 27.41 6.00 -2.20
C PRO A 17 26.02 5.35 -2.10
N LEU A 18 25.38 5.17 -3.25
CA LEU A 18 24.13 4.42 -3.42
C LEU A 18 24.36 2.91 -3.37
N LEU A 19 25.52 2.46 -3.87
CA LEU A 19 26.00 1.09 -3.75
C LEU A 19 27.43 1.16 -3.24
N ASP A 20 27.71 0.41 -2.18
CA ASP A 20 29.01 0.38 -1.51
C ASP A 20 29.51 -1.08 -1.44
N ASN A 21 30.34 -1.44 -2.42
CA ASN A 21 30.97 -2.76 -2.58
C ASN A 21 29.95 -3.91 -2.46
N THR A 22 28.85 -3.82 -3.22
CA THR A 22 27.73 -4.75 -3.08
C THR A 22 27.88 -5.99 -3.96
N GLU A 23 27.31 -7.10 -3.48
CA GLU A 23 27.24 -8.38 -4.19
C GLU A 23 25.78 -8.79 -4.37
N LEU A 24 25.44 -9.30 -5.54
CA LEU A 24 24.09 -9.79 -5.84
C LEU A 24 24.17 -10.91 -6.89
N HIS A 25 23.43 -11.98 -6.65
CA HIS A 25 23.28 -13.09 -7.59
C HIS A 25 21.81 -13.35 -7.82
N ILE A 26 21.42 -13.39 -9.09
CA ILE A 26 20.08 -13.75 -9.55
C ILE A 26 20.16 -15.12 -10.19
N GLU A 27 19.36 -16.06 -9.69
CA GLU A 27 19.25 -17.42 -10.21
C GLU A 27 18.00 -17.60 -11.08
N GLU A 28 17.92 -18.72 -11.78
CA GLU A 28 16.75 -19.10 -12.60
C GLU A 28 15.49 -19.33 -11.76
N ASN A 29 14.35 -18.87 -12.26
CA ASN A 29 13.02 -19.01 -11.66
C ASN A 29 12.88 -18.39 -10.26
N GLU A 30 13.76 -17.46 -9.89
CA GLU A 30 13.63 -16.66 -8.67
C GLU A 30 12.69 -15.48 -8.89
N ARG A 31 11.92 -15.12 -7.86
CA ARG A 31 11.14 -13.89 -7.80
C ARG A 31 11.73 -13.02 -6.69
N VAL A 32 12.68 -12.19 -7.08
CA VAL A 32 13.48 -11.35 -6.19
C VAL A 32 12.80 -10.00 -6.01
N CYS A 33 12.37 -9.69 -4.79
CA CYS A 33 11.86 -8.38 -4.46
C CYS A 33 12.99 -7.49 -3.92
N LEU A 34 13.17 -6.32 -4.53
CA LEU A 34 14.07 -5.29 -4.04
C LEU A 34 13.29 -4.36 -3.10
N VAL A 35 13.63 -4.38 -1.81
CA VAL A 35 13.04 -3.51 -0.79
C VAL A 35 14.08 -2.50 -0.29
N GLY A 36 13.61 -1.43 0.32
CA GLY A 36 14.46 -0.35 0.84
C GLY A 36 13.77 0.99 0.76
N ARG A 37 14.39 1.99 1.40
CA ARG A 37 13.84 3.35 1.52
C ARG A 37 13.75 4.06 0.17
N ASN A 38 12.92 5.09 0.09
CA ASN A 38 12.92 5.98 -1.06
C ASN A 38 14.26 6.71 -1.18
N GLY A 39 14.81 6.75 -2.39
CA GLY A 39 16.15 7.26 -2.64
C GLY A 39 17.31 6.33 -2.24
N ALA A 40 17.05 5.11 -1.73
CA ALA A 40 18.11 4.15 -1.39
C ALA A 40 18.89 3.62 -2.61
N GLY A 41 18.32 3.73 -3.82
CA GLY A 41 18.98 3.31 -5.07
C GLY A 41 18.31 2.13 -5.78
N LYS A 42 17.14 1.65 -5.36
CA LYS A 42 16.44 0.46 -5.93
C LYS A 42 16.27 0.53 -7.45
N SER A 43 15.63 1.57 -7.96
CA SER A 43 15.44 1.76 -9.41
C SER A 43 16.76 2.04 -10.14
N THR A 44 17.78 2.56 -9.44
CA THR A 44 19.14 2.73 -10.00
C THR A 44 19.83 1.37 -10.16
N LEU A 45 19.69 0.47 -9.19
CA LEU A 45 20.17 -0.90 -9.29
C LEU A 45 19.51 -1.63 -10.48
N MET A 46 18.20 -1.44 -10.71
CA MET A 46 17.56 -1.98 -11.91
C MET A 46 18.13 -1.41 -13.21
N LYS A 47 18.38 -0.09 -13.28
CA LYS A 47 19.03 0.55 -14.44
C LYS A 47 20.43 -0.02 -14.69
N ILE A 48 21.18 -0.28 -13.62
CA ILE A 48 22.50 -0.91 -13.68
C ILE A 48 22.38 -2.32 -14.27
N ILE A 49 21.45 -3.14 -13.76
CA ILE A 49 21.28 -4.52 -14.25
C ILE A 49 20.81 -4.52 -15.72
N ASN A 50 20.01 -3.55 -16.14
CA ASN A 50 19.57 -3.40 -17.52
C ASN A 50 20.63 -2.76 -18.47
N GLY A 51 21.80 -2.38 -17.95
CA GLY A 51 22.87 -1.76 -18.75
C GLY A 51 22.64 -0.29 -19.13
N GLU A 52 21.60 0.36 -18.60
CA GLU A 52 21.30 1.78 -18.84
C GLU A 52 22.24 2.72 -18.07
N GLN A 53 22.78 2.25 -16.94
CA GLN A 53 23.65 3.03 -16.05
C GLN A 53 24.94 2.23 -15.75
N PRO A 54 26.13 2.74 -16.09
CA PRO A 54 27.38 2.10 -15.70
C PRO A 54 27.65 2.26 -14.20
N LEU A 55 28.39 1.30 -13.65
CA LEU A 55 28.98 1.38 -12.31
C LEU A 55 30.24 2.25 -12.33
N ASP A 56 30.56 2.86 -11.17
CA ASP A 56 31.82 3.58 -10.98
C ASP A 56 32.99 2.60 -10.73
N ASP A 57 32.72 1.52 -9.98
CA ASP A 57 33.65 0.40 -9.74
C ASP A 57 32.87 -0.92 -9.59
N GLY A 58 33.57 -2.04 -9.71
CA GLY A 58 33.00 -3.39 -9.71
C GLY A 58 32.66 -3.92 -11.10
N ARG A 59 32.00 -5.08 -11.16
CA ARG A 59 31.61 -5.71 -12.44
C ARG A 59 30.28 -6.45 -12.36
N ILE A 60 29.62 -6.52 -13.51
CA ILE A 60 28.40 -7.29 -13.72
C ILE A 60 28.69 -8.34 -14.79
N ILE A 61 28.27 -9.56 -14.51
CA ILE A 61 28.43 -10.72 -15.39
C ILE A 61 27.04 -11.25 -15.70
N TYR A 62 26.75 -11.37 -17.00
CA TYR A 62 25.52 -11.95 -17.51
C TYR A 62 25.79 -13.34 -18.07
N GLU A 63 24.81 -14.23 -17.98
CA GLU A 63 24.81 -15.46 -18.77
C GLU A 63 24.79 -15.12 -20.28
N THR A 64 25.36 -16.01 -21.09
CA THR A 64 25.39 -15.86 -22.55
C THR A 64 23.97 -15.84 -23.12
N ASP A 65 23.72 -14.93 -24.08
CA ASP A 65 22.43 -14.74 -24.76
C ASP A 65 21.25 -14.43 -23.82
N LEU A 66 21.52 -13.86 -22.64
CA LEU A 66 20.48 -13.47 -21.70
C LEU A 66 19.65 -12.30 -22.22
N VAL A 67 18.36 -12.53 -22.46
CA VAL A 67 17.39 -11.47 -22.75
C VAL A 67 16.79 -10.97 -21.44
N VAL A 68 16.98 -9.68 -21.19
CA VAL A 68 16.43 -8.95 -20.05
C VAL A 68 15.41 -7.95 -20.57
N ALA A 69 14.20 -7.96 -20.01
CA ALA A 69 13.18 -6.97 -20.32
C ALA A 69 12.77 -6.21 -19.07
N ARG A 70 12.52 -4.91 -19.23
CA ARG A 70 12.10 -4.03 -18.13
C ARG A 70 10.78 -3.35 -18.45
N LEU A 71 9.84 -3.44 -17.52
CA LEU A 71 8.66 -2.59 -17.50
C LEU A 71 9.02 -1.25 -16.84
N GLN A 72 8.95 -0.16 -17.59
CA GLN A 72 9.17 1.18 -17.07
C GLN A 72 7.97 1.64 -16.21
N GLN A 73 8.23 2.52 -15.23
CA GLN A 73 7.22 3.00 -14.29
C GLN A 73 6.02 3.69 -14.99
N ASP A 74 6.26 4.60 -15.93
CA ASP A 74 5.21 5.28 -16.67
C ASP A 74 5.31 4.96 -18.17
N PRO A 75 4.32 4.29 -18.79
CA PRO A 75 4.25 4.22 -20.23
C PRO A 75 4.07 5.65 -20.80
N PRO A 76 4.74 6.00 -21.91
CA PRO A 76 4.66 7.35 -22.46
C PRO A 76 3.20 7.75 -22.75
N ARG A 77 2.73 8.86 -22.17
CA ARG A 77 1.30 9.25 -22.20
C ARG A 77 0.79 9.79 -23.55
N ASN A 78 1.64 9.85 -24.58
CA ASN A 78 1.32 10.40 -25.89
C ASN A 78 1.70 9.43 -27.02
N ILE A 79 1.44 8.13 -26.85
CA ILE A 79 1.69 7.15 -27.90
C ILE A 79 0.48 7.11 -28.83
N THR A 80 0.71 7.44 -30.09
CA THR A 80 -0.24 7.25 -31.18
C THR A 80 -0.03 5.86 -31.78
N GLY A 81 -1.10 5.16 -32.11
CA GLY A 81 -1.04 3.86 -32.77
C GLY A 81 -1.96 2.83 -32.12
N SER A 82 -1.99 1.66 -32.73
CA SER A 82 -2.72 0.51 -32.21
C SER A 82 -1.96 -0.18 -31.08
N VAL A 83 -2.65 -0.97 -30.27
CA VAL A 83 -2.02 -1.83 -29.28
C VAL A 83 -0.99 -2.76 -29.93
N TYR A 84 -1.29 -3.31 -31.10
CA TYR A 84 -0.36 -4.12 -31.87
C TYR A 84 0.95 -3.38 -32.14
N ASP A 85 0.86 -2.14 -32.64
CA ASP A 85 2.05 -1.35 -32.96
C ASP A 85 2.94 -1.15 -31.74
N PHE A 86 2.35 -0.82 -30.59
CA PHE A 86 3.12 -0.59 -29.38
C PHE A 86 3.75 -1.86 -28.81
N VAL A 87 3.06 -3.00 -28.89
CA VAL A 87 3.60 -4.28 -28.45
C VAL A 87 4.72 -4.76 -29.40
N ALA A 88 4.57 -4.53 -30.71
CA ALA A 88 5.59 -4.83 -31.71
C ALA A 88 6.90 -4.05 -31.49
N GLU A 89 6.88 -2.86 -30.86
CA GLU A 89 8.11 -2.12 -30.51
C GLU A 89 9.03 -2.88 -29.54
N GLY A 90 8.53 -3.93 -28.89
CA GLY A 90 9.35 -4.81 -28.04
C GLY A 90 10.41 -5.60 -28.81
N VAL A 91 10.29 -5.70 -30.14
CA VAL A 91 11.27 -6.36 -31.02
C VAL A 91 12.03 -5.36 -31.91
N GLU A 92 12.19 -4.12 -31.45
CA GLU A 92 13.08 -3.09 -32.01
C GLU A 92 13.18 -3.06 -33.56
N GLU A 93 14.29 -3.54 -34.14
CA GLU A 93 14.59 -3.48 -35.57
C GLU A 93 13.56 -4.21 -36.44
N GLN A 94 12.95 -5.28 -35.91
CA GLN A 94 11.94 -6.06 -36.63
C GLN A 94 10.53 -5.42 -36.56
N ALA A 95 10.32 -4.48 -35.63
CA ALA A 95 9.02 -3.88 -35.38
C ALA A 95 8.47 -3.12 -36.59
N GLU A 96 9.33 -2.39 -37.33
CA GLU A 96 8.90 -1.58 -38.47
C GLU A 96 8.25 -2.42 -39.58
N HIS A 97 8.81 -3.60 -39.86
CA HIS A 97 8.29 -4.50 -40.88
C HIS A 97 6.95 -5.13 -40.46
N LEU A 98 6.83 -5.52 -39.19
CA LEU A 98 5.60 -6.09 -38.63
C LEU A 98 4.47 -5.07 -38.60
N LYS A 99 4.75 -3.84 -38.15
CA LYS A 99 3.80 -2.71 -38.15
C LYS A 99 3.32 -2.37 -39.56
N ALA A 100 4.26 -2.26 -40.52
CA ALA A 100 3.91 -1.96 -41.90
C ALA A 100 3.02 -3.04 -42.51
N TYR A 101 3.29 -4.32 -42.20
CA TYR A 101 2.47 -5.44 -42.65
C TYR A 101 1.07 -5.44 -42.02
N HIS A 102 0.98 -5.18 -40.72
CA HIS A 102 -0.31 -5.06 -40.03
C HIS A 102 -1.16 -3.89 -40.58
N ALA A 103 -0.54 -2.74 -40.82
CA ALA A 103 -1.22 -1.59 -41.40
C ALA A 103 -1.72 -1.88 -42.83
N ILE A 104 -0.89 -2.47 -43.70
CA ILE A 104 -1.31 -2.78 -45.07
C ILE A 104 -2.37 -3.87 -45.11
N SER A 105 -2.39 -4.83 -44.17
CA SER A 105 -3.43 -5.87 -44.14
C SER A 105 -4.82 -5.28 -43.91
N HIS A 106 -4.94 -4.29 -43.02
CA HIS A 106 -6.19 -3.56 -42.80
C HIS A 106 -6.62 -2.78 -44.05
N VAL A 107 -5.67 -2.08 -44.68
CA VAL A 107 -5.95 -1.34 -45.92
C VAL A 107 -6.40 -2.27 -47.05
N VAL A 108 -5.81 -3.46 -47.18
CA VAL A 108 -6.20 -4.44 -48.20
C VAL A 108 -7.59 -5.04 -47.93
N MET A 109 -8.02 -5.16 -46.66
CA MET A 109 -9.38 -5.58 -46.33
C MET A 109 -10.44 -4.58 -46.81
N GLU A 110 -10.13 -3.28 -46.76
CA GLU A 110 -11.04 -2.21 -47.19
C GLU A 110 -10.91 -1.87 -48.70
N ASP A 111 -9.68 -1.82 -49.21
CA ASP A 111 -9.33 -1.48 -50.59
C ASP A 111 -8.31 -2.49 -51.18
N PRO A 112 -8.78 -3.60 -51.76
CA PRO A 112 -7.93 -4.62 -52.38
C PRO A 112 -7.45 -4.21 -53.79
N SER A 113 -6.94 -2.99 -53.93
CA SER A 113 -6.34 -2.51 -55.18
C SER A 113 -5.01 -3.20 -55.49
N ASP A 114 -4.66 -3.33 -56.78
CA ASP A 114 -3.38 -3.92 -57.22
C ASP A 114 -2.17 -3.25 -56.54
N LYS A 115 -2.28 -1.95 -56.24
CA LYS A 115 -1.22 -1.22 -55.53
C LYS A 115 -1.02 -1.76 -54.11
N ASN A 116 -2.10 -1.91 -53.34
CA ASN A 116 -2.03 -2.36 -51.95
C ASN A 116 -1.65 -3.84 -51.86
N LEU A 117 -2.16 -4.68 -52.78
CA LEU A 117 -1.79 -6.09 -52.88
C LEU A 117 -0.30 -6.29 -53.21
N ASN A 118 0.26 -5.48 -54.11
CA ASN A 118 1.69 -5.55 -54.43
C ASN A 118 2.57 -5.11 -53.26
N GLU A 119 2.17 -4.09 -52.50
CA GLU A 119 2.90 -3.65 -51.31
C GLU A 119 2.83 -4.70 -50.19
N MET A 120 1.66 -5.31 -49.97
CA MET A 120 1.50 -6.42 -49.03
C MET A 120 2.39 -7.61 -49.41
N ALA A 121 2.43 -8.00 -50.69
CA ALA A 121 3.28 -9.08 -51.18
C ALA A 121 4.78 -8.79 -50.98
N ARG A 122 5.20 -7.52 -51.15
CA ARG A 122 6.57 -7.08 -50.87
C ARG A 122 6.92 -7.23 -49.40
N LEU A 123 6.03 -6.80 -48.50
CA LEU A 123 6.24 -6.92 -47.04
C LEU A 123 6.25 -8.39 -46.60
N GLN A 124 5.38 -9.24 -47.15
CA GLN A 124 5.40 -10.69 -46.92
C GLN A 124 6.75 -11.31 -47.27
N SER A 125 7.32 -10.96 -48.43
CA SER A 125 8.63 -11.46 -48.84
C SER A 125 9.76 -11.03 -47.88
N ILE A 126 9.68 -9.83 -47.30
CA ILE A 126 10.63 -9.36 -46.28
C ILE A 126 10.49 -10.18 -44.99
N LEU A 127 9.26 -10.38 -44.53
CA LEU A 127 8.95 -11.18 -43.33
C LEU A 127 9.43 -12.63 -43.48
N ASP A 128 9.20 -13.24 -44.65
CA ASP A 128 9.70 -14.58 -44.98
C ASP A 128 11.23 -14.65 -44.94
N HIS A 129 11.92 -13.73 -45.62
CA HIS A 129 13.38 -13.72 -45.68
C HIS A 129 14.05 -13.55 -44.32
N GLN A 130 13.43 -12.75 -43.44
CA GLN A 130 13.93 -12.49 -42.09
C GLN A 130 13.35 -13.46 -41.03
N ASN A 131 12.52 -14.43 -41.43
CA ASN A 131 11.82 -15.39 -40.55
C ASN A 131 11.00 -14.73 -39.42
N LEU A 132 10.35 -13.60 -39.71
CA LEU A 132 9.66 -12.78 -38.71
C LEU A 132 8.26 -13.28 -38.33
N TRP A 133 7.71 -14.25 -39.04
CA TRP A 133 6.39 -14.84 -38.73
C TRP A 133 6.30 -15.42 -37.32
N GLN A 134 7.41 -15.92 -36.79
CA GLN A 134 7.47 -16.40 -35.41
C GLN A 134 7.27 -15.26 -34.40
N LEU A 135 7.76 -14.05 -34.70
CA LEU A 135 7.55 -12.87 -33.87
C LEU A 135 6.12 -12.35 -33.99
N GLU A 136 5.53 -12.39 -35.19
CA GLU A 136 4.12 -12.03 -35.36
C GLU A 136 3.20 -12.95 -34.57
N SER A 137 3.39 -14.27 -34.66
CA SER A 137 2.62 -15.23 -33.85
C SER A 137 2.81 -14.97 -32.36
N ARG A 138 4.04 -14.71 -31.92
CA ARG A 138 4.33 -14.37 -30.52
C ARG A 138 3.64 -13.09 -30.05
N ILE A 139 3.57 -12.06 -30.89
CA ILE A 139 2.84 -10.82 -30.56
C ILE A 139 1.37 -11.16 -30.31
N HIS A 140 0.75 -11.96 -31.18
CA HIS A 140 -0.65 -12.37 -30.99
C HIS A 140 -0.84 -13.22 -29.72
N ASP A 141 0.05 -14.18 -29.46
CA ASP A 141 0.00 -14.99 -28.24
C ASP A 141 0.09 -14.13 -26.97
N VAL A 142 0.99 -13.14 -26.97
CA VAL A 142 1.14 -12.20 -25.85
C VAL A 142 -0.10 -11.33 -25.70
N LEU A 143 -0.65 -10.79 -26.80
CA LEU A 143 -1.88 -10.00 -26.80
C LEU A 143 -3.09 -10.78 -26.27
N GLU A 144 -3.20 -12.06 -26.65
CA GLU A 144 -4.23 -12.97 -26.15
C GLU A 144 -4.06 -13.24 -24.65
N GLN A 145 -2.83 -13.51 -24.19
CA GLN A 145 -2.53 -13.72 -22.77
C GLN A 145 -2.87 -12.51 -21.90
N ILE A 146 -2.64 -11.29 -22.40
CA ILE A 146 -2.97 -10.05 -21.68
C ILE A 146 -4.43 -9.58 -21.89
N GLY A 147 -5.16 -10.20 -22.81
CA GLY A 147 -6.56 -9.91 -23.11
C GLY A 147 -6.78 -8.58 -23.83
N LEU A 148 -5.82 -8.14 -24.66
CA LEU A 148 -5.93 -6.90 -25.42
C LEU A 148 -6.24 -7.18 -26.90
N GLN A 149 -7.11 -6.37 -27.49
CA GLN A 149 -7.41 -6.43 -28.92
C GLN A 149 -6.33 -5.67 -29.71
N PRO A 150 -5.73 -6.27 -30.77
CA PRO A 150 -4.63 -5.68 -31.54
C PRO A 150 -4.94 -4.27 -32.08
N ASP A 151 -6.16 -4.08 -32.59
CA ASP A 151 -6.58 -2.87 -33.33
C ASP A 151 -7.09 -1.74 -32.43
N THR A 152 -7.12 -1.94 -31.11
CA THR A 152 -7.58 -0.90 -30.19
C THR A 152 -6.58 0.25 -30.16
N GLU A 153 -7.08 1.49 -30.21
CA GLU A 153 -6.21 2.67 -30.07
C GLU A 153 -5.70 2.80 -28.63
N LEU A 154 -4.39 3.04 -28.46
CA LEU A 154 -3.77 3.22 -27.15
C LEU A 154 -4.33 4.41 -26.37
N SER A 155 -4.72 5.48 -27.08
CA SER A 155 -5.34 6.69 -26.52
C SER A 155 -6.67 6.41 -25.80
N SER A 156 -7.36 5.34 -26.18
CA SER A 156 -8.65 4.95 -25.62
C SER A 156 -8.52 4.09 -24.35
N LEU A 157 -7.33 3.55 -24.09
CA LEU A 157 -7.09 2.65 -22.96
C LEU A 157 -6.96 3.42 -21.66
N SER A 158 -7.51 2.86 -20.58
CA SER A 158 -7.26 3.39 -19.23
C SER A 158 -5.85 3.04 -18.74
N GLY A 159 -5.37 3.72 -17.70
CA GLY A 159 -3.99 3.55 -17.19
C GLY A 159 -3.61 2.09 -16.89
N GLY A 160 -4.52 1.30 -16.34
CA GLY A 160 -4.26 -0.13 -16.09
C GLY A 160 -4.10 -0.94 -17.37
N TRP A 161 -4.86 -0.61 -18.42
CA TRP A 161 -4.78 -1.27 -19.73
C TRP A 161 -3.52 -0.86 -20.49
N LEU A 162 -3.11 0.40 -20.39
CA LEU A 162 -1.80 0.86 -20.89
C LEU A 162 -0.65 0.10 -20.23
N ARG A 163 -0.77 -0.22 -18.93
CA ARG A 163 0.24 -1.00 -18.21
C ARG A 163 0.29 -2.45 -18.65
N LYS A 164 -0.87 -3.07 -18.93
CA LYS A 164 -0.94 -4.39 -19.58
C LYS A 164 -0.28 -4.38 -20.96
N ALA A 165 -0.54 -3.35 -21.77
CA ALA A 165 0.09 -3.21 -23.08
C ALA A 165 1.62 -3.06 -22.96
N ALA A 166 2.10 -2.30 -21.97
CA ALA A 166 3.53 -2.12 -21.71
C ALA A 166 4.19 -3.41 -21.22
N LEU A 167 3.48 -4.21 -20.42
CA LEU A 167 3.90 -5.55 -20.06
C LEU A 167 3.97 -6.46 -21.29
N GLY A 168 2.96 -6.39 -22.17
CA GLY A 168 2.96 -7.09 -23.45
C GLY A 168 4.20 -6.78 -24.27
N ARG A 169 4.51 -5.49 -24.45
CA ARG A 169 5.73 -5.03 -25.14
C ARG A 169 7.01 -5.64 -24.55
N ALA A 170 7.14 -5.69 -23.23
CA ALA A 170 8.31 -6.29 -22.57
C ALA A 170 8.41 -7.81 -22.86
N LEU A 171 7.27 -8.50 -22.92
CA LEU A 171 7.20 -9.95 -23.08
C LEU A 171 7.45 -10.45 -24.51
N VAL A 172 7.21 -9.64 -25.55
CA VAL A 172 7.44 -10.08 -26.95
C VAL A 172 8.90 -10.47 -27.18
N SER A 173 9.83 -9.84 -26.47
CA SER A 173 11.26 -10.18 -26.52
C SER A 173 11.58 -11.59 -25.98
N ASN A 174 10.60 -12.28 -25.36
CA ASN A 174 10.75 -13.56 -24.66
C ASN A 174 11.88 -13.52 -23.61
N PRO A 175 11.79 -12.63 -22.62
CA PRO A 175 12.86 -12.42 -21.65
C PRO A 175 13.01 -13.62 -20.71
N ARG A 176 14.26 -13.92 -20.31
CA ARG A 176 14.53 -14.86 -19.21
C ARG A 176 14.54 -14.17 -17.84
N VAL A 177 14.79 -12.86 -17.83
CA VAL A 177 14.70 -12.01 -16.64
C VAL A 177 13.75 -10.85 -16.93
N LEU A 178 12.67 -10.77 -16.17
CA LEU A 178 11.70 -9.68 -16.23
C LEU A 178 11.91 -8.72 -15.05
N MET A 179 12.11 -7.44 -15.33
CA MET A 179 12.24 -6.39 -14.33
C MET A 179 10.98 -5.52 -14.25
N LEU A 180 10.46 -5.34 -13.04
CA LEU A 180 9.24 -4.58 -12.80
C LEU A 180 9.48 -3.50 -11.74
N ASP A 181 9.43 -2.23 -12.15
CA ASP A 181 9.63 -1.10 -11.25
C ASP A 181 8.26 -0.52 -10.87
N GLU A 182 7.82 -0.73 -9.62
CA GLU A 182 6.50 -0.35 -9.07
C GLU A 182 5.31 -0.72 -9.97
N PRO A 183 5.12 -2.02 -10.28
CA PRO A 183 4.14 -2.45 -11.26
C PRO A 183 2.69 -2.32 -10.77
N THR A 184 2.46 -2.20 -9.46
CA THR A 184 1.14 -2.06 -8.84
C THR A 184 0.63 -0.62 -8.77
N ASN A 185 1.50 0.38 -8.97
CA ASN A 185 1.09 1.79 -8.89
C ASN A 185 -0.04 2.11 -9.89
N HIS A 186 -1.02 2.87 -9.41
CA HIS A 186 -2.19 3.32 -10.19
C HIS A 186 -3.04 2.19 -10.80
N LEU A 187 -2.85 0.94 -10.36
CA LEU A 187 -3.69 -0.18 -10.77
C LEU A 187 -4.83 -0.35 -9.77
N ASP A 188 -5.99 -0.74 -10.28
CA ASP A 188 -7.07 -1.20 -9.42
C ASP A 188 -6.81 -2.62 -8.91
N ILE A 189 -7.52 -2.99 -7.85
CA ILE A 189 -7.35 -4.26 -7.16
C ILE A 189 -7.53 -5.46 -8.10
N GLU A 190 -8.50 -5.40 -9.01
CA GLU A 190 -8.77 -6.46 -9.99
C GLU A 190 -7.61 -6.63 -10.98
N THR A 191 -7.01 -5.52 -11.43
CA THR A 191 -5.82 -5.57 -12.31
C THR A 191 -4.59 -6.05 -11.55
N ILE A 192 -4.44 -5.72 -10.26
CA ILE A 192 -3.37 -6.24 -9.40
C ILE A 192 -3.50 -7.77 -9.26
N ASP A 193 -4.70 -8.30 -8.98
CA ASP A 193 -4.93 -9.75 -8.89
C ASP A 193 -4.60 -10.48 -10.20
N TRP A 194 -4.99 -9.88 -11.33
CA TRP A 194 -4.64 -10.39 -12.65
C TRP A 194 -3.13 -10.41 -12.85
N LEU A 195 -2.43 -9.32 -12.50
CA LEU A 195 -0.98 -9.20 -12.65
C LEU A 195 -0.26 -10.22 -11.76
N GLU A 196 -0.67 -10.40 -10.51
CA GLU A 196 -0.12 -11.42 -9.63
C GLU A 196 -0.25 -12.82 -10.24
N THR A 197 -1.44 -13.15 -10.73
CA THR A 197 -1.70 -14.46 -11.35
C THR A 197 -0.85 -14.67 -12.59
N PHE A 198 -0.74 -13.63 -13.42
CA PHE A 198 0.09 -13.64 -14.62
C PHE A 198 1.57 -13.86 -14.29
N LEU A 199 2.12 -13.08 -13.36
CA LEU A 199 3.53 -13.16 -12.97
C LEU A 199 3.88 -14.46 -12.24
N LYS A 200 2.94 -15.07 -11.52
CA LYS A 200 3.11 -16.42 -10.94
C LYS A 200 3.30 -17.50 -12.00
N ASN A 201 2.67 -17.33 -13.17
CA ASN A 201 2.75 -18.28 -14.28
C ASN A 201 3.93 -18.02 -15.24
N PHE A 202 4.63 -16.90 -15.08
CA PHE A 202 5.77 -16.55 -15.92
C PHE A 202 6.93 -17.53 -15.70
N THR A 203 7.44 -18.09 -16.80
CA THR A 203 8.53 -19.07 -16.81
C THR A 203 9.88 -18.36 -16.97
N GLY A 204 10.33 -17.74 -15.89
CA GLY A 204 11.60 -17.03 -15.84
C GLY A 204 11.84 -16.40 -14.48
N SER A 205 12.93 -15.64 -14.36
CA SER A 205 13.23 -14.91 -13.13
C SER A 205 12.60 -13.52 -13.17
N ILE A 206 12.05 -13.08 -12.04
CA ILE A 206 11.44 -11.76 -11.90
C ILE A 206 12.23 -10.98 -10.86
N ILE A 207 12.66 -9.78 -11.21
CA ILE A 207 13.20 -8.81 -10.26
C ILE A 207 12.18 -7.69 -10.19
N PHE A 208 11.63 -7.41 -9.01
CA PHE A 208 10.60 -6.38 -8.89
C PHE A 208 10.81 -5.48 -7.68
N ILE A 209 10.41 -4.22 -7.84
CA ILE A 209 10.29 -3.25 -6.76
C ILE A 209 8.80 -3.01 -6.58
N SER A 210 8.31 -3.11 -5.35
CA SER A 210 6.92 -2.83 -5.00
C SER A 210 6.89 -2.24 -3.60
N HIS A 211 5.93 -1.35 -3.36
CA HIS A 211 5.56 -0.91 -2.02
C HIS A 211 4.28 -1.58 -1.49
N ASP A 212 3.51 -2.24 -2.35
CA ASP A 212 2.35 -3.05 -1.96
C ASP A 212 2.81 -4.32 -1.21
N ARG A 213 2.54 -4.39 0.10
CA ARG A 213 2.93 -5.50 0.97
C ARG A 213 2.22 -6.81 0.62
N SER A 214 0.95 -6.75 0.21
CA SER A 214 0.19 -7.93 -0.21
C SER A 214 0.81 -8.53 -1.48
N PHE A 215 1.15 -7.68 -2.45
CA PHE A 215 1.83 -8.10 -3.67
C PHE A 215 3.20 -8.73 -3.38
N ILE A 216 4.02 -8.09 -2.53
CA ILE A 216 5.34 -8.62 -2.15
C ILE A 216 5.21 -9.98 -1.47
N ARG A 217 4.30 -10.11 -0.49
CA ARG A 217 4.06 -11.36 0.25
C ARG A 217 3.64 -12.50 -0.68
N ASN A 218 2.80 -12.21 -1.67
CA ASN A 218 2.29 -13.19 -2.62
C ASN A 218 3.29 -13.57 -3.71
N MET A 219 4.21 -12.67 -4.05
CA MET A 219 5.09 -12.83 -5.21
C MET A 219 6.52 -13.21 -4.88
N ALA A 220 7.09 -12.67 -3.81
CA ALA A 220 8.50 -12.83 -3.51
C ALA A 220 8.85 -14.25 -3.05
N THR A 221 9.93 -14.80 -3.62
CA THR A 221 10.61 -15.99 -3.09
C THR A 221 11.86 -15.63 -2.30
N ARG A 222 12.33 -14.39 -2.47
CA ARG A 222 13.55 -13.84 -1.89
C ARG A 222 13.43 -12.33 -1.80
N ILE A 223 13.81 -11.77 -0.66
CA ILE A 223 13.84 -10.33 -0.42
C ILE A 223 15.30 -9.86 -0.43
N VAL A 224 15.58 -8.78 -1.14
CA VAL A 224 16.88 -8.12 -1.14
C VAL A 224 16.66 -6.70 -0.61
N ASP A 225 17.17 -6.45 0.59
CA ASP A 225 17.07 -5.18 1.29
C ASP A 225 18.26 -4.29 0.93
N LEU A 226 17.98 -3.15 0.31
CA LEU A 226 18.94 -2.10 0.01
C LEU A 226 18.84 -1.02 1.09
N ASP A 227 19.75 -1.07 2.05
CA ASP A 227 19.85 -0.09 3.11
C ASP A 227 21.29 0.46 3.20
N ARG A 228 21.41 1.79 3.31
CA ARG A 228 22.68 2.50 3.51
C ARG A 228 23.80 2.09 2.51
N GLY A 229 23.43 1.75 1.28
CA GLY A 229 24.35 1.34 0.22
C GLY A 229 24.79 -0.13 0.26
N LYS A 230 24.24 -0.91 1.19
CA LYS A 230 24.50 -2.35 1.32
C LYS A 230 23.30 -3.13 0.83
N LEU A 231 23.56 -4.24 0.14
CA LEU A 231 22.54 -5.21 -0.24
C LEU A 231 22.62 -6.39 0.73
N VAL A 232 21.52 -6.67 1.42
CA VAL A 232 21.38 -7.85 2.27
C VAL A 232 20.29 -8.74 1.70
N SER A 233 20.60 -10.01 1.52
CA SER A 233 19.67 -10.95 0.91
C SER A 233 19.06 -11.89 1.93
N TRP A 234 17.75 -11.99 1.91
CA TRP A 234 16.93 -12.77 2.83
C TRP A 234 16.15 -13.82 2.03
N PRO A 235 16.43 -15.12 2.22
CA PRO A 235 15.65 -16.18 1.59
C PRO A 235 14.28 -16.30 2.26
N GLY A 236 13.23 -16.56 1.47
CA GLY A 236 11.88 -16.78 1.99
C GLY A 236 10.88 -15.68 1.64
N ASN A 237 9.73 -15.73 2.31
CA ASN A 237 8.63 -14.80 2.10
C ASN A 237 8.85 -13.48 2.87
N TYR A 238 7.95 -12.52 2.65
CA TYR A 238 8.04 -11.20 3.26
C TYR A 238 7.99 -11.23 4.80
N ASP A 239 7.19 -12.12 5.39
CA ASP A 239 7.01 -12.17 6.84
C ASP A 239 8.29 -12.67 7.56
N LEU A 240 8.97 -13.68 7.00
CA LEU A 240 10.27 -14.13 7.51
C LEU A 240 11.35 -13.04 7.40
N TYR A 241 11.29 -12.23 6.35
CA TYR A 241 12.18 -11.08 6.19
C TYR A 241 11.94 -10.04 7.30
N LEU A 242 10.68 -9.74 7.66
CA LEU A 242 10.38 -8.79 8.74
C LEU A 242 10.94 -9.26 10.08
N GLU A 243 10.72 -10.52 10.44
CA GLU A 243 11.27 -11.13 11.67
C GLU A 243 12.81 -11.09 11.67
N GLY A 244 13.43 -11.49 10.55
CA GLY A 244 14.88 -11.48 10.41
C GLY A 244 15.48 -10.07 10.46
N LYS A 245 14.80 -9.08 9.88
CA LYS A 245 15.19 -7.68 9.90
C LYS A 245 15.09 -7.09 11.30
N GLU A 246 14.04 -7.41 12.05
CA GLU A 246 13.89 -6.93 13.44
C GLU A 246 15.02 -7.46 14.33
N GLU A 247 15.33 -8.76 14.26
CA GLU A 247 16.44 -9.32 15.03
C GLU A 247 17.79 -8.76 14.58
N ALA A 248 18.01 -8.54 13.27
CA ALA A 248 19.23 -7.90 12.78
C ALA A 248 19.39 -6.45 13.29
N LEU A 249 18.30 -5.67 13.30
CA LEU A 249 18.29 -4.32 13.85
C LEU A 249 18.56 -4.33 15.36
N ARG A 250 17.99 -5.28 16.10
CA ARG A 250 18.24 -5.46 17.54
C ARG A 250 19.71 -5.81 17.82
N VAL A 251 20.29 -6.70 17.03
CA VAL A 251 21.72 -7.05 17.12
C VAL A 251 22.59 -5.84 16.78
N GLU A 252 22.25 -5.07 15.74
CA GLU A 252 22.93 -3.83 15.38
C GLU A 252 22.87 -2.82 16.53
N GLU A 253 21.69 -2.63 17.16
CA GLU A 253 21.50 -1.73 18.28
C GLU A 253 22.36 -2.13 19.50
N MET A 254 22.40 -3.43 19.84
CA MET A 254 23.26 -3.92 20.91
C MET A 254 24.74 -3.67 20.64
N GLN A 255 25.21 -3.94 19.42
CA GLN A 255 26.60 -3.67 19.01
C GLN A 255 26.91 -2.17 19.04
N ASN A 256 25.97 -1.33 18.62
CA ASN A 256 26.10 0.12 18.65
C ASN A 256 26.18 0.63 20.10
N ALA A 257 25.33 0.14 21.00
CA ALA A 257 25.36 0.49 22.42
C ALA A 257 26.68 0.09 23.09
N GLU A 258 27.23 -1.09 22.79
CA GLU A 258 28.55 -1.51 23.27
C GLU A 258 29.67 -0.62 22.73
N PHE A 259 29.60 -0.28 21.44
CA PHE A 259 30.54 0.62 20.79
C PHE A 259 30.52 2.02 21.44
N ASP A 260 29.33 2.58 21.67
CA ASP A 260 29.17 3.92 22.25
C ASP A 260 29.63 3.94 23.71
N ARG A 261 29.36 2.86 24.46
CA ARG A 261 29.89 2.68 25.81
C ARG A 261 31.42 2.64 25.81
N LYS A 262 32.04 1.95 24.84
CA LYS A 262 33.50 1.91 24.69
C LYS A 262 34.06 3.27 24.30
N LEU A 263 33.43 3.97 23.36
CA LEU A 263 33.82 5.32 22.96
C LEU A 263 33.74 6.29 24.15
N ALA A 264 32.66 6.25 24.93
CA ALA A 264 32.49 7.07 26.13
C ALA A 264 33.56 6.80 27.20
N GLN A 265 33.92 5.53 27.42
CA GLN A 265 35.01 5.17 28.34
C GLN A 265 36.36 5.75 27.88
N GLU A 266 36.66 5.68 26.58
CA GLU A 266 37.90 6.24 26.00
C GLU A 266 37.90 7.78 26.01
N GLU A 267 36.74 8.42 25.81
CA GLU A 267 36.54 9.87 25.95
C GLU A 267 36.78 10.34 27.39
N VAL A 268 36.27 9.61 28.39
CA VAL A 268 36.50 9.91 29.80
C VAL A 268 37.98 9.74 30.14
N TRP A 269 38.63 8.68 29.63
CA TRP A 269 40.06 8.44 29.83
C TRP A 269 40.93 9.59 29.32
N ILE A 270 40.65 10.15 28.13
CA ILE A 270 41.43 11.29 27.60
C ILE A 270 41.16 12.59 28.38
N ARG A 271 39.92 12.80 28.86
CA ARG A 271 39.54 13.98 29.67
C ARG A 271 40.14 13.98 31.08
N GLN A 272 40.30 12.80 31.70
CA GLN A 272 40.90 12.66 33.03
C GLN A 272 42.39 13.04 33.08
N GLY A 273 43.01 13.33 31.94
CA GLY A 273 44.38 13.81 31.83
C GLY A 273 45.38 12.67 31.95
N ILE A 274 46.23 12.52 30.94
CA ILE A 274 47.30 11.53 30.93
C ILE A 274 48.32 11.94 32.00
N LYS A 275 48.30 11.29 33.17
CA LYS A 275 49.34 11.50 34.20
C LYS A 275 50.69 11.12 33.59
N ALA A 276 51.50 12.14 33.33
CA ALA A 276 52.79 12.03 32.69
C ALA A 276 53.75 11.17 33.54
N ARG A 277 53.86 9.88 33.23
CA ARG A 277 55.09 9.09 33.39
C ARG A 277 55.00 7.75 32.65
N ARG A 278 55.74 7.72 31.54
CA ARG A 278 56.22 6.59 30.73
C ARG A 278 55.24 5.97 29.72
N THR A 279 55.73 5.96 28.47
CA THR A 279 55.15 5.41 27.23
C THR A 279 53.77 5.95 26.87
N ARG A 280 53.79 7.01 26.06
CA ARG A 280 52.65 7.56 25.32
C ARG A 280 51.98 6.40 24.55
N ASN A 281 50.79 5.98 24.97
CA ASN A 281 50.00 4.98 24.23
C ASN A 281 49.43 5.59 22.95
N GLU A 282 50.30 5.96 22.01
CA GLU A 282 49.93 6.51 20.70
C GLU A 282 48.99 5.56 19.95
N GLY A 283 49.10 4.25 20.18
CA GLY A 283 48.16 3.24 19.67
C GLY A 283 46.74 3.42 20.19
N ARG A 284 46.55 3.72 21.49
CA ARG A 284 45.22 3.95 22.07
C ARG A 284 44.60 5.27 21.60
N VAL A 285 45.43 6.30 21.39
CA VAL A 285 44.98 7.57 20.79
C VAL A 285 44.61 7.39 19.31
N ARG A 286 45.38 6.58 18.55
CA ARG A 286 45.01 6.21 17.17
C ARG A 286 43.72 5.40 17.13
N ALA A 287 43.53 4.46 18.06
CA ALA A 287 42.29 3.70 18.20
C ALA A 287 41.10 4.60 18.52
N LEU A 288 41.23 5.56 19.45
CA LEU A 288 40.18 6.55 19.73
C LEU A 288 39.86 7.43 18.51
N LYS A 289 40.88 7.85 17.75
CA LYS A 289 40.65 8.59 16.49
C LYS A 289 39.90 7.75 15.47
N ALA A 290 40.22 6.45 15.36
CA ALA A 290 39.51 5.51 14.51
C ALA A 290 38.05 5.34 14.97
N LEU A 291 37.80 5.12 16.27
CA LEU A 291 36.45 5.03 16.83
C LEU A 291 35.63 6.31 16.59
N ARG A 292 36.24 7.50 16.71
CA ARG A 292 35.57 8.78 16.39
C ARG A 292 35.22 8.89 14.92
N ARG A 293 36.13 8.46 14.04
CA ARG A 293 35.91 8.46 12.60
C ARG A 293 34.78 7.50 12.24
N GLU A 294 34.83 6.29 12.76
CA GLU A 294 33.79 5.26 12.60
C GLU A 294 32.43 5.73 13.14
N HIS A 295 32.38 6.36 14.32
CA HIS A 295 31.16 6.97 14.84
C HIS A 295 30.64 8.11 13.96
N SER A 296 31.52 8.93 13.38
CA SER A 296 31.11 10.03 12.50
C SER A 296 30.68 9.57 11.09
N GLU A 297 31.19 8.44 10.64
CA GLU A 297 30.85 7.80 9.35
C GLU A 297 29.65 6.85 9.50
N ARG A 298 29.27 6.48 10.73
CA ARG A 298 28.08 5.68 11.04
C ARG A 298 26.83 6.40 10.55
N ARG A 299 26.01 5.69 9.78
CA ARG A 299 24.67 6.13 9.38
C ARG A 299 23.67 5.58 10.39
N GLU A 300 23.06 6.47 11.17
CA GLU A 300 22.05 6.09 12.16
C GLU A 300 20.75 5.64 11.49
N VAL A 301 20.12 4.63 12.08
CA VAL A 301 18.74 4.26 11.77
C VAL A 301 17.85 5.40 12.27
N MET A 302 17.02 5.96 11.39
CA MET A 302 16.01 6.93 11.83
C MET A 302 15.01 6.19 12.73
N GLY A 303 14.80 6.70 13.95
CA GLY A 303 13.88 6.08 14.89
C GLY A 303 12.43 6.09 14.39
N LYS A 304 11.60 5.21 14.98
CA LYS A 304 10.14 5.19 14.77
C LYS A 304 9.55 6.55 15.15
N ALA A 305 8.80 7.14 14.23
CA ALA A 305 8.23 8.46 14.39
C ALA A 305 6.97 8.40 15.27
N ASN A 306 7.12 8.56 16.59
CA ASN A 306 5.98 8.66 17.50
C ASN A 306 5.31 10.03 17.36
N MET A 307 4.24 10.11 16.56
CA MET A 307 3.40 11.29 16.47
C MET A 307 2.07 11.09 17.19
N GLN A 308 1.83 11.93 18.21
CA GLN A 308 0.51 12.04 18.81
C GLN A 308 -0.34 13.00 17.97
N VAL A 309 -1.33 12.45 17.27
CA VAL A 309 -2.33 13.23 16.54
C VAL A 309 -3.33 13.80 17.56
N GLY A 310 -3.49 15.12 17.57
CA GLY A 310 -4.30 15.85 18.55
C GLY A 310 -5.72 16.10 18.06
N GLU A 311 -6.63 16.33 19.01
CA GLU A 311 -8.06 16.55 18.76
C GLU A 311 -8.33 17.70 17.77
N ALA A 312 -9.01 17.36 16.68
CA ALA A 312 -9.63 18.33 15.79
C ALA A 312 -10.76 19.11 16.49
N SER A 313 -11.08 20.28 15.97
CA SER A 313 -12.26 21.05 16.36
C SER A 313 -13.53 20.17 16.21
N ARG A 314 -14.36 20.08 17.26
CA ARG A 314 -15.53 19.18 17.27
C ARG A 314 -16.52 19.57 16.16
N SER A 315 -16.59 18.78 15.09
CA SER A 315 -17.68 18.83 14.11
C SER A 315 -18.97 18.28 14.69
N GLY A 316 -20.09 18.55 14.00
CA GLY A 316 -21.38 17.91 14.30
C GLY A 316 -21.29 16.38 14.24
N LYS A 317 -22.23 15.69 14.89
CA LYS A 317 -22.24 14.21 14.95
C LYS A 317 -22.37 13.57 13.56
N ILE A 318 -23.17 14.17 12.68
CA ILE A 318 -23.37 13.77 11.30
C ILE A 318 -22.47 14.63 10.41
N VAL A 319 -21.62 13.99 9.62
CA VAL A 319 -20.68 14.64 8.70
C VAL A 319 -21.27 14.68 7.30
N PHE A 320 -21.81 13.56 6.81
CA PHE A 320 -22.55 13.50 5.56
C PHE A 320 -23.80 12.62 5.69
N GLU A 321 -24.84 12.97 4.96
CA GLU A 321 -26.07 12.19 4.83
C GLU A 321 -26.49 12.22 3.36
N LEU A 322 -26.58 11.02 2.76
CA LEU A 322 -26.98 10.80 1.38
C LEU A 322 -28.27 10.00 1.40
N GLU A 323 -29.29 10.49 0.71
CA GLU A 323 -30.59 9.84 0.58
C GLU A 323 -30.92 9.66 -0.90
N ASN A 324 -31.02 8.40 -1.35
CA ASN A 324 -31.43 7.97 -2.69
C ASN A 324 -30.73 8.75 -3.82
N VAL A 325 -29.40 8.89 -3.70
CA VAL A 325 -28.61 9.71 -4.62
C VAL A 325 -28.38 8.97 -5.93
N ASP A 326 -28.73 9.63 -7.03
CA ASP A 326 -28.40 9.20 -8.39
C ASP A 326 -27.53 10.24 -9.08
N TYR A 327 -26.54 9.77 -9.83
CA TYR A 327 -25.70 10.64 -10.66
C TYR A 327 -25.18 9.90 -11.89
N ALA A 328 -25.34 10.53 -13.06
CA ALA A 328 -24.84 10.05 -14.33
C ALA A 328 -24.00 11.12 -15.06
N VAL A 329 -22.98 10.68 -15.79
CA VAL A 329 -22.13 11.53 -16.63
C VAL A 329 -22.08 10.93 -18.03
N ASP A 330 -22.39 11.73 -19.05
CA ASP A 330 -22.34 11.34 -20.47
C ASP A 330 -23.04 10.00 -20.77
N GLY A 331 -24.18 9.75 -20.11
CA GLY A 331 -24.96 8.52 -20.25
C GLY A 331 -24.46 7.32 -19.44
N LYS A 332 -23.31 7.41 -18.76
CA LYS A 332 -22.80 6.40 -17.82
C LYS A 332 -23.29 6.71 -16.41
N VAL A 333 -24.05 5.79 -15.82
CA VAL A 333 -24.51 5.89 -14.43
C VAL A 333 -23.34 5.57 -13.50
N LEU A 334 -22.97 6.52 -12.64
CA LEU A 334 -21.84 6.39 -11.71
C LEU A 334 -22.29 6.12 -10.28
N VAL A 335 -23.46 6.63 -9.88
CA VAL A 335 -24.08 6.38 -8.57
C VAL A 335 -25.56 6.15 -8.82
N LYS A 336 -26.12 5.08 -8.25
CA LYS A 336 -27.52 4.72 -8.38
C LYS A 336 -28.13 4.35 -7.04
N ASP A 337 -29.22 5.03 -6.67
CA ASP A 337 -30.01 4.80 -5.45
C ASP A 337 -29.16 4.66 -4.18
N PHE A 338 -28.09 5.46 -4.06
CA PHE A 338 -27.15 5.32 -2.97
C PHE A 338 -27.59 6.12 -1.74
N SER A 339 -27.73 5.44 -0.61
CA SER A 339 -28.08 6.06 0.68
C SER A 339 -27.11 5.62 1.76
N THR A 340 -26.51 6.58 2.46
CA THR A 340 -25.58 6.31 3.56
C THR A 340 -25.48 7.51 4.51
N GLN A 341 -25.06 7.26 5.74
CA GLN A 341 -24.83 8.27 6.76
C GLN A 341 -23.40 8.12 7.31
N VAL A 342 -22.61 9.18 7.17
CA VAL A 342 -21.24 9.25 7.70
C VAL A 342 -21.25 10.04 9.00
N GLN A 343 -20.78 9.42 10.07
CA GLN A 343 -20.64 10.01 11.39
C GLN A 343 -19.22 10.52 11.65
N ARG A 344 -19.09 11.33 12.70
CA ARG A 344 -17.80 11.86 13.13
C ARG A 344 -16.93 10.74 13.69
N GLY A 345 -15.71 10.62 13.16
CA GLY A 345 -14.74 9.60 13.57
C GLY A 345 -14.73 8.37 12.66
N ASP A 346 -15.69 8.25 11.74
CA ASP A 346 -15.71 7.17 10.77
C ASP A 346 -14.48 7.26 9.86
N LYS A 347 -13.85 6.11 9.62
CA LYS A 347 -12.77 5.94 8.67
C LYS A 347 -13.29 5.04 7.57
N ILE A 348 -13.49 5.59 6.37
CA ILE A 348 -14.21 4.92 5.28
C ILE A 348 -13.30 4.78 4.06
N ALA A 349 -13.14 3.55 3.55
CA ALA A 349 -12.46 3.30 2.28
C ALA A 349 -13.44 3.27 1.11
N LEU A 350 -13.12 3.96 0.01
CA LEU A 350 -13.81 3.86 -1.26
C LEU A 350 -12.97 2.97 -2.20
N ILE A 351 -13.53 1.81 -2.55
CA ILE A 351 -12.81 0.76 -3.27
C ILE A 351 -13.55 0.40 -4.55
N GLY A 352 -12.83 0.32 -5.66
CA GLY A 352 -13.42 -0.12 -6.93
C GLY A 352 -12.53 0.21 -8.12
N PRO A 353 -12.92 -0.25 -9.33
CA PRO A 353 -12.11 -0.08 -10.53
C PRO A 353 -11.92 1.39 -10.90
N ASN A 354 -10.91 1.66 -11.72
CA ASN A 354 -10.67 3.01 -12.19
C ASN A 354 -11.81 3.52 -13.08
N GLY A 355 -12.24 4.76 -12.86
CA GLY A 355 -13.37 5.35 -13.60
C GLY A 355 -14.76 4.84 -13.19
N CYS A 356 -14.90 4.22 -12.01
CA CYS A 356 -16.21 3.83 -11.44
C CYS A 356 -16.96 4.99 -10.75
N GLY A 357 -16.29 6.10 -10.44
CA GLY A 357 -16.90 7.28 -9.83
C GLY A 357 -16.47 7.62 -8.40
N LYS A 358 -15.39 7.02 -7.86
CA LYS A 358 -14.88 7.29 -6.49
C LYS A 358 -14.70 8.79 -6.21
N THR A 359 -13.86 9.46 -6.99
CA THR A 359 -13.61 10.91 -6.89
C THR A 359 -14.89 11.72 -7.18
N THR A 360 -15.76 11.22 -8.05
CA THR A 360 -17.06 11.86 -8.35
C THR A 360 -17.99 11.84 -7.14
N LEU A 361 -18.07 10.72 -6.43
CA LEU A 361 -18.85 10.60 -5.18
C LEU A 361 -18.32 11.57 -4.13
N LEU A 362 -16.98 11.66 -3.96
CA LEU A 362 -16.38 12.63 -3.05
C LEU A 362 -16.76 14.07 -3.40
N ARG A 363 -16.77 14.43 -4.69
CA ARG A 363 -17.20 15.77 -5.15
C ARG A 363 -18.69 16.02 -4.94
N LEU A 364 -19.55 15.01 -5.06
CA LEU A 364 -20.97 15.09 -4.72
C LEU A 364 -21.15 15.34 -3.21
N MET A 365 -20.44 14.59 -2.36
CA MET A 365 -20.48 14.74 -0.90
C MET A 365 -20.04 16.14 -0.46
N LEU A 366 -18.98 16.67 -1.08
CA LEU A 366 -18.49 18.04 -0.86
C LEU A 366 -19.37 19.14 -1.47
N GLN A 367 -20.50 18.79 -2.10
CA GLN A 367 -21.42 19.71 -2.78
C GLN A 367 -20.75 20.52 -3.91
N GLN A 368 -19.64 20.02 -4.47
CA GLN A 368 -18.99 20.61 -5.66
C GLN A 368 -19.71 20.20 -6.95
N LEU A 369 -20.41 19.07 -6.91
CA LEU A 369 -21.32 18.60 -7.95
C LEU A 369 -22.73 18.49 -7.39
N LYS A 370 -23.73 18.63 -8.26
CA LYS A 370 -25.15 18.46 -7.91
C LYS A 370 -25.61 17.08 -8.38
N ALA A 371 -26.25 16.34 -7.48
CA ALA A 371 -26.89 15.06 -7.82
C ALA A 371 -28.06 15.28 -8.79
N ASP A 372 -28.31 14.29 -9.65
CA ASP A 372 -29.45 14.31 -10.57
C ASP A 372 -30.76 14.03 -9.82
N HIS A 373 -30.72 13.05 -8.92
CA HIS A 373 -31.79 12.73 -7.97
C HIS A 373 -31.24 12.48 -6.56
N GLY A 374 -32.13 12.50 -5.57
CA GLY A 374 -31.79 12.33 -4.16
C GLY A 374 -31.37 13.61 -3.47
N ARG A 375 -30.86 13.46 -2.24
CA ARG A 375 -30.42 14.56 -1.38
C ARG A 375 -29.04 14.28 -0.80
N VAL A 376 -28.16 15.27 -0.87
CA VAL A 376 -26.84 15.24 -0.21
C VAL A 376 -26.79 16.37 0.81
N HIS A 377 -26.67 16.00 2.08
CA HIS A 377 -26.52 16.93 3.20
C HIS A 377 -25.11 16.84 3.78
N SER A 378 -24.42 17.97 3.83
CA SER A 378 -23.14 18.13 4.52
C SER A 378 -23.36 18.74 5.91
N GLY A 379 -22.65 18.21 6.92
CA GLY A 379 -22.66 18.72 8.28
C GLY A 379 -22.19 20.18 8.38
N THR A 380 -22.40 20.77 9.56
CA THR A 380 -21.99 22.17 9.82
C THR A 380 -20.56 22.24 10.35
N LYS A 381 -19.84 23.33 10.02
CA LYS A 381 -18.45 23.61 10.44
C LYS A 381 -17.44 22.53 10.00
N LEU A 382 -17.56 22.04 8.77
CA LEU A 382 -16.58 21.13 8.18
C LEU A 382 -15.32 21.91 7.77
N GLU A 383 -14.19 21.51 8.33
CA GLU A 383 -12.83 21.94 7.94
C GLU A 383 -12.21 20.78 7.16
N VAL A 384 -12.24 20.88 5.83
CA VAL A 384 -11.86 19.79 4.92
C VAL A 384 -10.39 19.91 4.53
N ALA A 385 -9.61 18.89 4.87
CA ALA A 385 -8.28 18.67 4.32
C ALA A 385 -8.38 17.66 3.16
N TYR A 386 -8.11 18.11 1.94
CA TYR A 386 -8.16 17.26 0.74
C TYR A 386 -6.74 17.02 0.22
N PHE A 387 -6.35 15.75 0.10
CA PHE A 387 -5.12 15.32 -0.54
C PHE A 387 -5.44 14.85 -1.97
N ASP A 388 -5.00 15.65 -2.94
CA ASP A 388 -5.08 15.36 -4.37
C ASP A 388 -3.67 15.46 -4.94
N GLN A 389 -3.18 14.40 -5.60
CA GLN A 389 -1.87 14.39 -6.26
C GLN A 389 -1.71 15.54 -7.27
N HIS A 390 -2.82 16.07 -7.82
CA HIS A 390 -2.79 17.13 -8.82
C HIS A 390 -2.97 18.56 -8.26
N ARG A 391 -3.35 18.74 -6.99
CA ARG A 391 -3.71 20.09 -6.47
C ARG A 391 -2.73 20.65 -5.44
N ALA A 392 -1.87 19.82 -4.85
CA ALA A 392 -0.95 20.28 -3.83
C ALA A 392 0.39 20.68 -4.46
N GLU A 393 0.48 21.92 -4.93
CA GLU A 393 1.72 22.46 -5.47
C GLU A 393 2.71 22.81 -4.35
N LEU A 394 3.89 22.20 -4.43
CA LEU A 394 5.09 22.61 -3.71
C LEU A 394 5.89 23.56 -4.60
N ASP A 395 6.45 24.62 -4.02
CA ASP A 395 7.36 25.51 -4.74
C ASP A 395 8.71 24.76 -4.90
N PRO A 396 9.10 24.40 -6.15
CA PRO A 396 10.27 23.55 -6.39
C PRO A 396 11.60 24.23 -6.05
N ASP A 397 11.62 25.57 -6.02
CA ASP A 397 12.83 26.36 -5.77
C ASP A 397 13.01 26.68 -4.28
N ARG A 398 11.95 26.56 -3.47
CA ARG A 398 12.03 26.68 -2.00
C ARG A 398 12.55 25.40 -1.36
N THR A 399 13.13 25.55 -0.17
CA THR A 399 13.55 24.40 0.64
C THR A 399 12.36 23.61 1.16
N VAL A 400 12.59 22.37 1.57
CA VAL A 400 11.57 21.53 2.24
C VAL A 400 11.01 22.25 3.47
N MET A 401 11.87 22.84 4.29
CA MET A 401 11.50 23.62 5.47
C MET A 401 10.63 24.83 5.11
N ASP A 402 11.01 25.59 4.08
CA ASP A 402 10.28 26.81 3.68
C ASP A 402 8.93 26.49 3.03
N ASN A 403 8.80 25.36 2.34
CA ASN A 403 7.52 24.91 1.80
C ASN A 403 6.50 24.57 2.90
N LEU A 404 6.99 24.19 4.08
CA LEU A 404 6.15 23.83 5.21
C LEU A 404 5.83 25.03 6.11
N ALA A 405 6.84 25.84 6.44
CA ALA A 405 6.73 26.90 7.43
C ALA A 405 6.61 28.31 6.82
N GLU A 406 6.69 28.43 5.50
CA GLU A 406 6.60 29.69 4.75
C GLU A 406 7.57 30.77 5.29
N GLY A 407 8.79 30.34 5.65
CA GLY A 407 9.86 31.18 6.20
C GLY A 407 9.88 31.33 7.73
N LYS A 408 9.00 30.64 8.47
CA LYS A 408 9.03 30.57 9.94
C LYS A 408 9.92 29.42 10.43
N GLN A 409 10.46 29.53 11.65
CA GLN A 409 11.21 28.45 12.30
C GLN A 409 10.32 27.51 13.14
N GLU A 410 9.07 27.89 13.36
CA GLU A 410 8.08 27.14 14.12
C GLU A 410 6.79 26.97 13.33
N VAL A 411 6.18 25.81 13.49
CA VAL A 411 4.86 25.46 12.97
C VAL A 411 3.92 25.17 14.13
N LEU A 412 2.63 25.44 13.94
CA LEU A 412 1.59 25.11 14.89
C LEU A 412 1.13 23.69 14.61
N VAL A 413 1.44 22.76 15.51
CA VAL A 413 0.96 21.38 15.47
C VAL A 413 -0.10 21.25 16.54
N ASN A 414 -1.37 21.05 16.15
CA ASN A 414 -2.50 20.93 17.09
C ASN A 414 -2.59 22.12 18.07
N GLY A 415 -2.35 23.34 17.57
CA GLY A 415 -2.39 24.57 18.35
C GLY A 415 -1.17 24.81 19.26
N LYS A 416 -0.17 23.91 19.28
CA LYS A 416 1.08 24.09 20.03
C LYS A 416 2.23 24.45 19.08
N PRO A 417 3.07 25.46 19.40
CA PRO A 417 4.25 25.77 18.61
C PRO A 417 5.28 24.63 18.73
N ARG A 418 5.82 24.19 17.59
CA ARG A 418 6.89 23.20 17.50
C ARG A 418 7.90 23.61 16.45
N HIS A 419 9.18 23.35 16.71
CA HIS A 419 10.25 23.63 15.77
C HIS A 419 10.14 22.81 14.50
N VAL A 420 10.31 23.44 13.33
CA VAL A 420 10.04 22.83 12.02
C VAL A 420 10.93 21.61 11.76
N LEU A 421 12.22 21.68 12.10
CA LEU A 421 13.12 20.53 11.92
C LEU A 421 12.69 19.31 12.74
N GLY A 422 12.19 19.53 13.96
CA GLY A 422 11.73 18.43 14.81
C GLY A 422 10.45 17.79 14.26
N TYR A 423 9.57 18.59 13.65
CA TYR A 423 8.38 18.06 12.97
C TYR A 423 8.73 17.33 11.67
N LEU A 424 9.65 17.86 10.87
CA LEU A 424 10.11 17.20 9.65
C LEU A 424 10.85 15.88 9.94
N GLN A 425 11.53 15.77 11.08
CA GLN A 425 12.13 14.52 11.54
C GLN A 425 11.07 13.44 11.81
N ASP A 426 9.91 13.81 12.35
CA ASP A 426 8.79 12.86 12.51
C ASP A 426 8.30 12.35 11.14
N PHE A 427 8.38 13.17 10.08
CA PHE A 427 8.18 12.73 8.70
C PHE A 427 9.45 12.17 8.06
N LEU A 428 10.37 11.61 8.84
CA LEU A 428 11.57 10.92 8.37
C LEU A 428 12.46 11.77 7.44
N PHE A 429 12.44 13.10 7.55
CA PHE A 429 13.38 13.96 6.84
C PHE A 429 14.64 14.20 7.66
N HIS A 430 15.79 13.91 7.05
CA HIS A 430 17.08 14.24 7.65
C HIS A 430 17.28 15.77 7.73
N PRO A 431 17.90 16.34 8.78
CA PRO A 431 18.10 17.79 8.90
C PRO A 431 18.77 18.44 7.68
N LYS A 432 19.75 17.77 7.07
CA LYS A 432 20.37 18.24 5.81
C LYS A 432 19.36 18.27 4.64
N ARG A 433 18.51 17.25 4.52
CA ARG A 433 17.47 17.17 3.46
C ARG A 433 16.39 18.23 3.66
N ALA A 434 16.04 18.55 4.91
CA ALA A 434 15.09 19.62 5.23
C ALA A 434 15.51 21.01 4.70
N MET A 435 16.82 21.24 4.49
CA MET A 435 17.37 22.48 3.94
C MET A 435 17.60 22.44 2.43
N THR A 436 17.28 21.31 1.76
CA THR A 436 17.50 21.15 0.32
C THR A 436 16.29 21.66 -0.47
N PRO A 437 16.44 22.22 -1.68
CA PRO A 437 15.31 22.58 -2.55
C PRO A 437 14.43 21.37 -2.91
N VAL A 438 13.12 21.60 -3.01
CA VAL A 438 12.14 20.52 -3.31
C VAL A 438 12.38 19.86 -4.66
N ARG A 439 12.92 20.56 -5.66
CA ARG A 439 13.29 19.96 -6.96
C ARG A 439 14.30 18.82 -6.88
N ALA A 440 15.06 18.71 -5.79
CA ALA A 440 16.04 17.65 -5.56
C ALA A 440 15.47 16.47 -4.75
N LEU A 441 14.18 16.52 -4.40
CA LEU A 441 13.47 15.42 -3.76
C LEU A 441 12.98 14.41 -4.80
N SER A 442 13.03 13.13 -4.41
CA SER A 442 12.34 12.04 -5.10
C SER A 442 10.81 12.22 -5.04
N GLY A 443 10.06 11.54 -5.91
CA GLY A 443 8.58 11.57 -5.89
C GLY A 443 7.99 11.23 -4.52
N GLY A 444 8.46 10.13 -3.90
CA GLY A 444 8.00 9.72 -2.58
C GLY A 444 8.36 10.70 -1.45
N GLU A 445 9.55 11.32 -1.47
CA GLU A 445 9.88 12.39 -0.52
C GLU A 445 8.99 13.62 -0.73
N ARG A 446 8.61 13.96 -1.98
CA ARG A 446 7.66 15.05 -2.26
C ARG A 446 6.27 14.71 -1.70
N ASN A 447 5.78 13.49 -1.91
CA ASN A 447 4.50 13.04 -1.35
C ASN A 447 4.53 13.06 0.18
N ARG A 448 5.62 12.64 0.80
CA ARG A 448 5.80 12.71 2.26
C ARG A 448 5.76 14.15 2.77
N LEU A 449 6.37 15.11 2.05
CA LEU A 449 6.28 16.53 2.39
C LEU A 449 4.86 17.08 2.25
N LEU A 450 4.11 16.62 1.24
CA LEU A 450 2.70 16.97 1.06
C LEU A 450 1.84 16.48 2.22
N LEU A 451 2.06 15.24 2.67
CA LEU A 451 1.42 14.70 3.86
C LEU A 451 1.77 15.53 5.09
N ALA A 452 3.05 15.86 5.30
CA ALA A 452 3.47 16.73 6.40
C ALA A 452 2.74 18.08 6.37
N ARG A 453 2.57 18.69 5.20
CA ARG A 453 1.84 19.95 5.06
C ARG A 453 0.33 19.78 5.30
N LEU A 454 -0.25 18.64 4.92
CA LEU A 454 -1.66 18.33 5.13
C LEU A 454 -1.99 18.25 6.63
N PHE A 455 -1.19 17.51 7.39
CA PHE A 455 -1.38 17.31 8.84
C PHE A 455 -1.10 18.55 9.70
N LEU A 456 -0.48 19.61 9.14
CA LEU A 456 -0.39 20.91 9.82
C LEU A 456 -1.68 21.73 9.74
N ARG A 457 -2.56 21.46 8.77
CA ARG A 457 -3.81 22.21 8.62
C ARG A 457 -4.82 21.68 9.64
N PRO A 458 -5.47 22.55 10.43
CA PRO A 458 -6.58 22.10 11.25
C PRO A 458 -7.70 21.59 10.33
N SER A 459 -8.11 20.34 10.53
CA SER A 459 -9.19 19.71 9.80
C SER A 459 -9.98 18.78 10.71
N ASN A 460 -11.27 18.63 10.45
CA ASN A 460 -12.14 17.64 11.08
C ASN A 460 -12.69 16.60 10.08
N LEU A 461 -12.45 16.83 8.78
CA LEU A 461 -12.65 15.87 7.69
C LEU A 461 -11.37 15.80 6.86
N MET A 462 -10.82 14.61 6.70
CA MET A 462 -9.69 14.35 5.82
C MET A 462 -10.13 13.48 4.64
N ILE A 463 -9.77 13.88 3.43
CA ILE A 463 -10.02 13.12 2.21
C ILE A 463 -8.67 12.82 1.59
N LEU A 464 -8.36 11.53 1.47
CA LEU A 464 -7.09 11.03 0.94
C LEU A 464 -7.36 10.28 -0.36
N ASP A 465 -7.12 10.93 -1.51
CA ASP A 465 -7.28 10.28 -2.82
C ASP A 465 -5.94 9.67 -3.25
N GLU A 466 -5.85 8.34 -3.21
CA GLU A 466 -4.66 7.55 -3.55
C GLU A 466 -3.37 7.99 -2.80
N PRO A 467 -3.38 8.04 -1.45
CA PRO A 467 -2.25 8.54 -0.67
C PRO A 467 -1.07 7.57 -0.65
N THR A 468 -1.31 6.28 -0.92
CA THR A 468 -0.30 5.21 -0.84
C THR A 468 0.67 5.18 -2.02
N ASN A 469 0.34 5.88 -3.11
CA ASN A 469 1.17 5.89 -4.31
C ASN A 469 2.52 6.58 -4.07
N ASP A 470 3.58 5.98 -4.62
CA ASP A 470 4.97 6.42 -4.53
C ASP A 470 5.53 6.54 -3.10
N LEU A 471 4.82 6.03 -2.09
CA LEU A 471 5.29 5.98 -0.71
C LEU A 471 6.07 4.69 -0.44
N ASP A 472 7.18 4.79 0.30
CA ASP A 472 7.87 3.61 0.79
C ASP A 472 7.15 2.99 1.99
N VAL A 473 7.47 1.72 2.26
CA VAL A 473 6.89 0.92 3.35
C VAL A 473 6.95 1.64 4.70
N GLU A 474 8.07 2.29 5.01
CA GLU A 474 8.23 3.08 6.25
C GLU A 474 7.26 4.28 6.31
N THR A 475 7.01 4.96 5.19
CA THR A 475 6.05 6.09 5.17
C THR A 475 4.62 5.59 5.20
N LEU A 476 4.33 4.43 4.60
CA LEU A 476 3.01 3.80 4.69
C LEU A 476 2.67 3.45 6.14
N GLU A 477 3.60 2.82 6.86
CA GLU A 477 3.50 2.60 8.31
C GLU A 477 3.23 3.90 9.09
N LEU A 478 4.01 4.95 8.82
CA LEU A 478 3.79 6.25 9.45
C LEU A 478 2.40 6.81 9.15
N LEU A 479 1.93 6.69 7.90
CA LEU A 479 0.61 7.16 7.51
C LEU A 479 -0.51 6.38 8.20
N GLU A 480 -0.33 5.06 8.36
CA GLU A 480 -1.25 4.21 9.13
C GLU A 480 -1.37 4.70 10.58
N GLU A 481 -0.24 4.94 11.25
CA GLU A 481 -0.22 5.48 12.63
C GLU A 481 -0.89 6.87 12.72
N LEU A 482 -0.69 7.73 11.71
CA LEU A 482 -1.30 9.05 11.66
C LEU A 482 -2.82 9.01 11.44
N ILE A 483 -3.30 8.10 10.59
CA ILE A 483 -4.73 7.90 10.37
C ILE A 483 -5.35 7.23 11.60
N ASP A 484 -4.63 6.32 12.26
CA ASP A 484 -5.12 5.67 13.48
C ASP A 484 -5.38 6.69 14.60
N GLY A 485 -4.40 7.56 14.86
CA GLY A 485 -4.51 8.61 15.87
C GLY A 485 -5.47 9.76 15.54
N TYR A 486 -5.90 9.91 14.28
CA TYR A 486 -6.75 11.03 13.86
C TYR A 486 -8.20 10.88 14.35
N GLN A 487 -8.67 11.86 15.12
CA GLN A 487 -9.99 11.86 15.76
C GLN A 487 -11.13 12.39 14.86
N GLY A 488 -10.80 12.91 13.69
CA GLY A 488 -11.79 13.37 12.71
C GLY A 488 -12.29 12.24 11.82
N THR A 489 -13.13 12.57 10.85
CA THR A 489 -13.59 11.62 9.83
C THR A 489 -12.56 11.52 8.71
N VAL A 490 -12.28 10.32 8.22
CA VAL A 490 -11.35 10.06 7.12
C VAL A 490 -12.10 9.37 5.98
N LEU A 491 -12.03 9.93 4.77
CA LEU A 491 -12.46 9.27 3.54
C LEU A 491 -11.21 8.93 2.73
N LEU A 492 -10.95 7.65 2.56
CA LEU A 492 -9.76 7.12 1.92
C LEU A 492 -10.12 6.48 0.57
N VAL A 493 -9.40 6.84 -0.48
CA VAL A 493 -9.38 6.10 -1.75
C VAL A 493 -8.01 5.44 -1.82
N SER A 494 -7.94 4.12 -1.79
CA SER A 494 -6.68 3.39 -1.92
C SER A 494 -6.91 2.04 -2.55
N HIS A 495 -5.90 1.57 -3.26
CA HIS A 495 -5.80 0.24 -3.82
C HIS A 495 -4.93 -0.71 -2.97
N ASP A 496 -4.27 -0.22 -1.92
CA ASP A 496 -3.48 -1.04 -1.01
C ASP A 496 -4.40 -1.72 0.02
N ARG A 497 -4.47 -3.06 -0.06
CA ARG A 497 -5.38 -3.88 0.74
C ARG A 497 -5.00 -3.86 2.21
N GLN A 498 -3.71 -4.02 2.50
CA GLN A 498 -3.21 -4.09 3.87
C GLN A 498 -3.36 -2.73 4.55
N PHE A 499 -3.09 -1.65 3.82
CA PHE A 499 -3.29 -0.29 4.32
C PHE A 499 -4.76 -0.03 4.67
N VAL A 500 -5.69 -0.46 3.82
CA VAL A 500 -7.14 -0.34 4.09
C VAL A 500 -7.53 -1.17 5.31
N ASP A 501 -7.10 -2.44 5.40
CA ASP A 501 -7.41 -3.30 6.55
C ASP A 501 -6.94 -2.71 7.88
N ASN A 502 -5.78 -2.06 7.90
CA ASN A 502 -5.19 -1.52 9.11
C ASN A 502 -5.83 -0.18 9.54
N THR A 503 -6.44 0.58 8.62
CA THR A 503 -6.81 1.99 8.87
C THR A 503 -8.31 2.27 8.92
N VAL A 504 -9.14 1.41 8.32
CA VAL A 504 -10.53 1.73 8.00
C VAL A 504 -11.52 0.90 8.82
N THR A 505 -12.66 1.52 9.16
CA THR A 505 -13.77 0.88 9.90
C THR A 505 -14.89 0.40 8.98
N GLU A 506 -15.04 0.99 7.79
CA GLU A 506 -16.08 0.66 6.81
C GLU A 506 -15.57 0.78 5.37
N CYS A 507 -15.93 -0.17 4.51
CA CYS A 507 -15.58 -0.17 3.09
C CYS A 507 -16.81 0.05 2.20
N TRP A 508 -16.70 0.99 1.27
CA TRP A 508 -17.66 1.22 0.19
C TRP A 508 -17.10 0.66 -1.11
N ILE A 509 -17.67 -0.47 -1.54
CA ILE A 509 -17.22 -1.18 -2.74
C ILE A 509 -18.12 -0.81 -3.92
N PHE A 510 -17.53 -0.22 -4.95
CA PHE A 510 -18.19 0.09 -6.21
C PHE A 510 -18.24 -1.19 -7.07
N GLU A 511 -19.44 -1.73 -7.26
CA GLU A 511 -19.63 -2.98 -8.01
C GLU A 511 -19.77 -2.76 -9.53
N GLY A 512 -19.79 -1.51 -9.97
CA GLY A 512 -20.04 -1.11 -11.36
C GLY A 512 -21.52 -0.80 -11.62
N ASN A 513 -21.82 -0.19 -12.77
CA ASN A 513 -23.17 0.24 -13.16
C ASN A 513 -23.89 1.15 -12.13
N GLY A 514 -23.13 1.87 -11.31
CA GLY A 514 -23.63 2.75 -10.27
C GLY A 514 -24.01 2.06 -8.95
N GLU A 515 -23.86 0.74 -8.82
CA GLU A 515 -24.12 0.04 -7.56
C GLU A 515 -22.94 0.20 -6.59
N ILE A 516 -23.24 0.63 -5.37
CA ILE A 516 -22.26 0.80 -4.28
C ILE A 516 -22.75 -0.02 -3.08
N GLY A 517 -21.94 -0.98 -2.66
CA GLY A 517 -22.20 -1.78 -1.45
C GLY A 517 -21.41 -1.24 -0.26
N THR A 518 -22.04 -1.15 0.91
CA THR A 518 -21.40 -0.76 2.17
C THR A 518 -21.17 -1.99 3.04
N PHE A 519 -19.96 -2.13 3.58
CA PHE A 519 -19.54 -3.30 4.35
C PHE A 519 -18.72 -2.85 5.55
N VAL A 520 -18.94 -3.48 6.70
CA VAL A 520 -18.21 -3.15 7.94
C VAL A 520 -16.90 -3.91 7.98
N GLY A 521 -15.83 -3.24 8.41
CA GLY A 521 -14.48 -3.80 8.53
C GLY A 521 -13.55 -3.43 7.38
N GLY A 522 -12.40 -4.12 7.35
CA GLY A 522 -11.36 -3.94 6.35
C GLY A 522 -11.73 -4.49 4.96
N TYR A 523 -10.79 -4.44 4.02
CA TYR A 523 -10.95 -4.98 2.67
C TYR A 523 -11.28 -6.48 2.70
N HIS A 524 -10.56 -7.28 3.51
CA HIS A 524 -10.77 -8.73 3.56
C HIS A 524 -12.15 -9.10 4.14
N ASP A 525 -12.57 -8.41 5.20
CA ASP A 525 -13.89 -8.60 5.81
C ASP A 525 -15.01 -8.24 4.83
N ALA A 526 -14.85 -7.08 4.16
CA ALA A 526 -15.78 -6.61 3.16
C ALA A 526 -15.88 -7.58 1.97
N GLN A 527 -14.76 -8.18 1.54
CA GLN A 527 -14.75 -9.17 0.47
C GLN A 527 -15.53 -10.45 0.83
N GLN A 528 -15.40 -10.94 2.07
CA GLN A 528 -16.16 -12.09 2.55
C GLN A 528 -17.65 -11.78 2.63
N GLN A 529 -18.02 -10.63 3.20
CA GLN A 529 -19.42 -10.18 3.27
C GLN A 529 -20.02 -9.97 1.87
N ARG A 530 -19.25 -9.41 0.93
CA ARG A 530 -19.64 -9.25 -0.47
C ARG A 530 -19.91 -10.59 -1.15
N ALA A 531 -19.08 -11.60 -0.92
CA ALA A 531 -19.28 -12.94 -1.47
C ALA A 531 -20.61 -13.54 -0.97
N ALA A 532 -20.89 -13.43 0.33
CA ALA A 532 -22.16 -13.86 0.92
C ALA A 532 -23.35 -13.07 0.37
N TYR A 533 -23.24 -11.74 0.26
CA TYR A 533 -24.26 -10.87 -0.30
C TYR A 533 -24.58 -11.20 -1.76
N ARG A 534 -23.57 -11.46 -2.59
CA ARG A 534 -23.75 -11.89 -3.99
C ARG A 534 -24.46 -13.24 -4.09
N GLN A 535 -24.11 -14.20 -3.25
CA GLN A 535 -24.80 -15.49 -3.21
C GLN A 535 -26.27 -15.34 -2.82
N HIS A 536 -26.58 -14.46 -1.86
CA HIS A 536 -27.96 -14.17 -1.47
C HIS A 536 -28.75 -13.41 -2.55
N LYS A 537 -28.14 -12.45 -3.25
CA LYS A 537 -28.76 -11.68 -4.35
C LYS A 537 -28.98 -12.55 -5.59
N ALA A 538 -28.08 -13.49 -5.89
CA ALA A 538 -28.22 -14.46 -6.98
C ALA A 538 -29.26 -15.56 -6.68
N ALA A 539 -29.48 -15.91 -5.41
CA ALA A 539 -30.49 -16.87 -4.98
C ALA A 539 -31.91 -16.28 -4.87
N ALA A 540 -32.08 -14.96 -5.02
CA ALA A 540 -33.40 -14.34 -5.06
C ALA A 540 -34.04 -14.54 -6.45
N PRO A 541 -35.24 -15.13 -6.57
CA PRO A 541 -35.88 -15.29 -7.86
C PRO A 541 -36.23 -13.93 -8.46
N ALA A 542 -35.74 -13.68 -9.67
CA ALA A 542 -36.06 -12.51 -10.47
C ALA A 542 -37.60 -12.38 -10.59
N LYS A 543 -38.18 -11.39 -9.91
CA LYS A 543 -39.60 -11.06 -10.08
C LYS A 543 -39.78 -10.47 -11.48
N ALA A 544 -40.25 -11.32 -12.39
CA ALA A 544 -40.73 -10.93 -13.70
C ALA A 544 -41.85 -9.89 -13.56
N THR A 545 -41.65 -8.77 -14.24
CA THR A 545 -42.63 -7.72 -14.48
C THR A 545 -43.77 -8.26 -15.35
N GLY A 546 -45.00 -8.22 -14.84
CA GLY A 546 -46.21 -8.54 -15.59
C GLY A 546 -47.45 -7.96 -14.91
N ASN A 547 -48.01 -6.91 -15.50
CA ASN A 547 -49.25 -6.25 -15.10
C ASN A 547 -50.47 -7.18 -15.28
N ALA A 548 -51.35 -7.28 -14.27
CA ALA A 548 -52.82 -7.35 -14.44
C ALA A 548 -53.58 -7.39 -13.09
N SER A 549 -54.40 -6.35 -12.87
CA SER A 549 -55.74 -6.29 -12.21
C SER A 549 -56.17 -7.26 -11.09
N LYS A 550 -56.60 -6.64 -9.97
CA LYS A 550 -57.45 -7.10 -8.83
C LYS A 550 -58.85 -7.67 -9.24
N PRO A 551 -59.71 -8.24 -8.34
CA PRO A 551 -59.65 -8.29 -6.86
C PRO A 551 -60.02 -9.62 -6.12
N ALA A 552 -59.54 -9.70 -4.87
CA ALA A 552 -60.12 -10.28 -3.64
C ALA A 552 -60.79 -11.69 -3.65
N ALA A 553 -60.17 -12.62 -2.91
CA ALA A 553 -60.88 -13.61 -2.09
C ALA A 553 -60.01 -14.02 -0.87
N GLU A 554 -60.72 -14.24 0.23
CA GLU A 554 -60.25 -14.44 1.60
C GLU A 554 -59.68 -15.85 1.92
N LYS A 555 -58.90 -15.86 3.01
CA LYS A 555 -58.60 -16.94 4.00
C LYS A 555 -57.39 -17.85 3.77
N GLY A 556 -56.52 -17.83 4.79
CA GLY A 556 -55.48 -18.82 5.04
C GLY A 556 -54.49 -18.36 6.11
N ASP A 557 -54.94 -18.33 7.36
CA ASP A 557 -54.11 -18.09 8.55
C ASP A 557 -52.95 -19.10 8.61
N ALA A 558 -51.72 -18.61 8.56
CA ALA A 558 -50.52 -19.37 8.95
C ALA A 558 -49.51 -18.39 9.54
N LYS A 559 -49.68 -18.13 10.84
CA LYS A 559 -48.72 -17.40 11.67
C LYS A 559 -47.34 -18.03 11.53
N ARG A 560 -46.38 -17.28 10.96
CA ARG A 560 -44.96 -17.53 11.19
C ARG A 560 -44.69 -17.22 12.66
N SER A 561 -44.25 -18.25 13.39
CA SER A 561 -43.78 -18.15 14.76
C SER A 561 -42.56 -17.23 14.81
N VAL A 562 -42.75 -16.03 15.36
CA VAL A 562 -41.66 -15.24 15.93
C VAL A 562 -41.11 -16.06 17.09
N ASN A 563 -39.83 -16.41 17.03
CA ASN A 563 -39.11 -17.06 18.13
C ASN A 563 -39.05 -16.09 19.32
N LYS A 564 -40.10 -16.09 20.15
CA LYS A 564 -40.01 -15.48 21.48
C LYS A 564 -39.14 -16.37 22.36
N LEU A 565 -38.11 -15.78 22.97
CA LEU A 565 -37.31 -16.37 24.05
C LEU A 565 -38.23 -17.14 25.01
N SER A 566 -37.93 -18.41 25.29
CA SER A 566 -38.71 -19.18 26.27
C SER A 566 -38.66 -18.50 27.64
N TYR A 567 -39.73 -18.58 28.44
CA TYR A 567 -39.84 -17.94 29.76
C TYR A 567 -38.64 -18.23 30.68
N ASN A 568 -38.04 -19.42 30.55
CA ASN A 568 -36.86 -19.81 31.31
C ASN A 568 -35.58 -19.06 30.88
N LEU A 569 -35.42 -18.79 29.58
CA LEU A 569 -34.26 -18.07 29.03
C LEU A 569 -34.35 -16.56 29.29
N ALA A 570 -35.57 -16.00 29.27
CA ALA A 570 -35.78 -14.60 29.62
C ALA A 570 -35.43 -14.32 31.10
N ARG A 571 -35.79 -15.25 31.99
CA ARG A 571 -35.44 -15.18 33.41
C ARG A 571 -33.93 -15.39 33.65
N GLU A 572 -33.28 -16.23 32.86
CA GLU A 572 -31.82 -16.41 32.89
C GLU A 572 -31.10 -15.10 32.51
N LEU A 573 -31.53 -14.47 31.41
CA LEU A 573 -30.99 -13.17 30.96
C LEU A 573 -31.18 -12.04 31.98
N GLU A 574 -32.29 -12.02 32.71
CA GLU A 574 -32.51 -11.05 33.80
C GLU A 574 -31.58 -11.26 35.01
N GLN A 575 -31.09 -12.48 35.25
CA GLN A 575 -30.24 -12.82 36.40
C GLN A 575 -28.74 -12.70 36.12
N LEU A 576 -28.32 -12.82 34.85
CA LEU A 576 -26.91 -12.76 34.45
C LEU A 576 -26.19 -11.45 34.80
N PRO A 577 -26.80 -10.24 34.67
CA PRO A 577 -26.12 -8.99 35.06
C PRO A 577 -25.71 -8.96 36.54
N GLN A 578 -26.58 -9.44 37.43
CA GLN A 578 -26.28 -9.51 38.85
C GLN A 578 -25.17 -10.54 39.17
N LYS A 579 -25.11 -11.63 38.39
CA LYS A 579 -24.05 -12.64 38.51
C LYS A 579 -22.70 -12.10 38.03
N LEU A 580 -22.67 -11.35 36.93
CA LEU A 580 -21.46 -10.71 36.41
C LEU A 580 -20.90 -9.71 37.43
N GLU A 581 -21.75 -8.85 37.99
CA GLU A 581 -21.33 -7.87 39.02
C GLU A 581 -20.75 -8.56 40.27
N GLN A 582 -21.30 -9.70 40.69
CA GLN A 582 -20.77 -10.50 41.80
C GLN A 582 -19.40 -11.11 41.49
N LEU A 583 -19.20 -11.61 40.27
CA LEU A 583 -17.94 -12.21 39.82
C LEU A 583 -16.85 -11.15 39.69
N GLU A 584 -17.17 -9.98 39.13
CA GLU A 584 -16.25 -8.84 39.04
C GLU A 584 -15.84 -8.32 40.43
N ALA A 585 -16.79 -8.16 41.34
CA ALA A 585 -16.50 -7.78 42.73
C ALA A 585 -15.58 -8.81 43.40
N ARG A 586 -15.80 -10.10 43.14
CA ARG A 586 -14.99 -11.19 43.71
C ARG A 586 -13.57 -11.21 43.14
N ILE A 587 -13.40 -10.98 41.84
CA ILE A 587 -12.08 -10.82 41.20
C ILE A 587 -11.35 -9.63 41.83
N GLY A 588 -12.03 -8.49 42.01
CA GLY A 588 -11.46 -7.32 42.69
C GLY A 588 -10.97 -7.63 44.11
N GLU A 589 -11.72 -8.40 44.90
CA GLU A 589 -11.28 -8.84 46.24
C GLU A 589 -10.05 -9.76 46.20
N LEU A 590 -9.97 -10.66 45.22
CA LEU A 590 -8.85 -11.60 45.09
C LEU A 590 -7.59 -10.89 44.57
N GLN A 591 -7.74 -9.95 43.63
CA GLN A 591 -6.65 -9.10 43.14
C GLN A 591 -6.15 -8.13 44.23
N ALA A 592 -7.04 -7.61 45.08
CA ALA A 592 -6.66 -6.81 46.25
C ALA A 592 -5.82 -7.62 47.27
N LYS A 593 -6.12 -8.91 47.44
CA LYS A 593 -5.29 -9.81 48.27
C LYS A 593 -3.93 -10.09 47.63
N MET A 594 -3.89 -10.29 46.31
CA MET A 594 -2.66 -10.54 45.56
C MET A 594 -1.72 -9.33 45.51
N SER A 595 -2.27 -8.12 45.46
CA SER A 595 -1.50 -6.85 45.42
C SER A 595 -0.87 -6.47 46.76
N HIS A 596 -1.12 -7.22 47.84
CA HIS A 596 -0.46 -6.99 49.11
C HIS A 596 1.05 -7.34 48.99
N PRO A 597 1.98 -6.45 49.42
CA PRO A 597 3.43 -6.65 49.22
C PRO A 597 3.97 -7.96 49.79
N ASP A 598 3.36 -8.45 50.87
CA ASP A 598 3.77 -9.67 51.55
C ASP A 598 3.14 -10.95 50.95
N PHE A 599 2.19 -10.85 50.01
CA PHE A 599 1.42 -11.99 49.51
C PHE A 599 2.32 -13.06 48.89
N PHE A 600 3.22 -12.68 47.98
CA PHE A 600 4.16 -13.61 47.34
C PHE A 600 5.30 -14.08 48.26
N SER A 601 5.39 -13.55 49.48
CA SER A 601 6.36 -13.98 50.50
C SER A 601 5.79 -15.02 51.47
N GLN A 602 4.49 -15.32 51.39
CA GLN A 602 3.81 -16.33 52.23
C GLN A 602 4.07 -17.76 51.72
N ALA A 603 3.77 -18.75 52.55
CA ALA A 603 3.89 -20.15 52.18
C ALA A 603 2.94 -20.52 51.04
N HIS A 604 3.38 -21.42 50.16
CA HIS A 604 2.64 -21.84 48.96
C HIS A 604 1.22 -22.35 49.27
N ASP A 605 1.04 -23.00 50.43
CA ASP A 605 -0.25 -23.50 50.90
C ASP A 605 -1.28 -22.38 51.16
N GLN A 606 -0.85 -21.12 51.30
CA GLN A 606 -1.71 -19.95 51.50
C GLN A 606 -1.92 -19.14 50.22
N THR A 607 -0.92 -19.09 49.33
CA THR A 607 -0.99 -18.32 48.08
C THR A 607 -1.70 -19.09 46.97
N GLN A 608 -1.47 -20.41 46.87
CA GLN A 608 -2.00 -21.24 45.78
C GLN A 608 -3.54 -21.26 45.74
N PRO A 609 -4.26 -21.43 46.88
CA PRO A 609 -5.72 -21.41 46.85
C PRO A 609 -6.30 -20.07 46.37
N VAL A 610 -5.61 -18.96 46.60
CA VAL A 610 -6.06 -17.63 46.15
C VAL A 610 -5.87 -17.46 44.65
N LEU A 611 -4.76 -17.96 44.10
CA LEU A 611 -4.50 -17.99 42.66
C LEU A 611 -5.47 -18.91 41.92
N ASP A 612 -5.72 -20.10 42.47
CA ASP A 612 -6.67 -21.07 41.88
C ASP A 612 -8.10 -20.51 41.89
N ASN A 613 -8.52 -19.87 42.99
CA ASN A 613 -9.82 -19.22 43.07
C ASN A 613 -9.94 -18.03 42.10
N LEU A 614 -8.86 -17.28 41.87
CA LEU A 614 -8.86 -16.17 40.92
C LEU A 614 -9.04 -16.69 39.49
N ALA A 615 -8.23 -17.68 39.09
CA ALA A 615 -8.34 -18.31 37.77
C ALA A 615 -9.73 -18.95 37.54
N GLN A 616 -10.28 -19.61 38.56
CA GLN A 616 -11.62 -20.19 38.47
C GLN A 616 -12.71 -19.11 38.35
N THR A 617 -12.62 -18.03 39.12
CA THR A 617 -13.61 -16.93 39.07
C THR A 617 -13.55 -16.18 37.74
N GLU A 618 -12.36 -16.01 37.16
CA GLU A 618 -12.17 -15.42 35.82
C GLU A 618 -12.79 -16.29 34.73
N GLN A 619 -12.61 -17.62 34.80
CA GLN A 619 -13.25 -18.56 33.88
C GLN A 619 -14.78 -18.60 34.02
N GLU A 620 -15.30 -18.47 35.25
CA GLU A 620 -16.73 -18.36 35.53
C GLU A 620 -17.33 -17.04 35.00
N LEU A 621 -16.56 -15.95 35.00
CA LEU A 621 -16.95 -14.67 34.40
C LEU A 621 -17.03 -14.77 32.88
N GLU A 622 -16.00 -15.33 32.24
CA GLU A 622 -15.94 -15.51 30.78
C GLU A 622 -17.11 -16.36 30.27
N THR A 623 -17.41 -17.47 30.96
CA THR A 623 -18.55 -18.33 30.61
C THR A 623 -19.90 -17.66 30.84
N ALA A 624 -20.06 -16.88 31.92
CA ALA A 624 -21.27 -16.12 32.17
C ALA A 624 -21.49 -14.99 31.15
N PHE A 625 -20.40 -14.35 30.70
CA PHE A 625 -20.41 -13.29 29.71
C PHE A 625 -20.78 -13.81 28.32
N ALA A 626 -20.15 -14.89 27.86
CA ALA A 626 -20.50 -15.55 26.59
C ALA A 626 -21.97 -16.01 26.57
N ARG A 627 -22.49 -16.49 27.71
CA ARG A 627 -23.90 -16.88 27.85
C ARG A 627 -24.85 -15.68 27.81
N TRP A 628 -24.44 -14.54 28.35
CA TRP A 628 -25.20 -13.30 28.30
C TRP A 628 -25.27 -12.76 26.86
N GLU A 629 -24.15 -12.74 26.14
CA GLU A 629 -24.10 -12.34 24.72
C GLU A 629 -24.97 -13.25 23.83
N GLU A 630 -24.94 -14.57 24.05
CA GLU A 630 -25.79 -15.52 23.33
C GLU A 630 -27.28 -15.19 23.53
N LEU A 631 -27.72 -14.99 24.78
CA LEU A 631 -29.12 -14.70 25.08
C LEU A 631 -29.55 -13.30 24.64
N GLU A 632 -28.64 -12.31 24.66
CA GLU A 632 -28.90 -10.96 24.18
C GLU A 632 -29.05 -10.94 22.64
N SER A 633 -28.18 -11.66 21.92
CA SER A 633 -28.27 -11.81 20.46
C SER A 633 -29.60 -12.48 20.04
N LEU A 634 -30.07 -13.46 20.81
CA LEU A 634 -31.36 -14.11 20.59
C LEU A 634 -32.57 -13.21 20.91
N LYS A 635 -32.41 -12.24 21.81
CA LYS A 635 -33.44 -11.23 22.14
C LYS A 635 -33.49 -10.11 21.08
N ASN A 636 -32.34 -9.70 20.55
CA ASN A 636 -32.21 -8.62 19.58
C ASN A 636 -32.40 -9.08 18.12
N GLY A 637 -32.24 -10.38 17.85
CA GLY A 637 -32.49 -11.02 16.55
C GLY A 637 -33.93 -11.50 16.31
N ALA A 638 -34.90 -11.05 17.11
CA ALA A 638 -36.30 -11.48 17.09
C ALA A 638 -37.29 -10.38 16.65
#